data_AF-A0A6N3DT50-F1
#
_entry.id   AF-A0A6N3DT50-F1
#
_cell.length_a   1.000
_cell.length_b   1.000
_cell.length_c   1.000
_cell.angle_alpha   90.00
_cell.angle_beta   90.00
_cell.angle_gamma   90.00
#
_symmetry.space_group_name_H-M   'P 1'
#
loop_
_entity.id
_entity.type
_entity.pdbx_description
1 polymer ?
#
loop_
_entity_poly.entity_id
_entity_poly.type
_entity_poly.pdbx_seq_one_letter_code
_entity_poly.pdbx_strand_id
1 'polypeptide(L)'
;MKFIKKIDIFVFKAYSLLFVGTFFICLFIFMMQFMWRYVDELIGKGLTLDVLSHFFYYAGLTLIPMSLPLAILLASLITFGNLGERFELLSMKAAGIPLIRILQPIIIFNILLCIGSFYFQNVTGPEAQKKFYTLIYSMKQKSPELEIPEGIFYSEIPGYNIFVEKKGKENGMLYGVMIYSTTDGYEDAQIVLADSAELKTTADEKHLMLTMYAGERFRNMQAQGNMMARANVPYMRETFIQETDLIPFDNNFNMMDANVFSGSAQTKNLREIETGLDSLAHKSDSIGRSLFAYLQNTTYRRKVNIASQDSAKIARQTLNFDTLYSQLTVSQQQSILRNAMQKSTVATNEYEFRGLISKDIDQSTRTHWVEWHKKFTLSLACLFFFFIGAPLGAIIRKGGLGVPVVISVTIFIFYYIINVSGEKMAKSGEWVPWFGEWLSSMVLCPIGIFLTYKANKDSAVFNIEAYINVIRKILGLRISRHIARKEVIIHDPDYPVVKTELMALSQEWQAYAQKSRLRLPPNYLHIFFHNIDDHEVISLSRKMENLITILSNSRDAAILDALNKLPIVSTHAHTRPFHNYKWNMVLGIIFPVGIFFYFRIWRYRLRLYKDIQQIKKYSAFIAERIEKISEIE
;
A
#
# COMPACT_ATOMS: atom_id res chain seq x y z
N MET A 1 -23.02 -19.95 -38.01
CA MET A 1 -22.70 -18.71 -37.24
C MET A 1 -21.19 -18.59 -37.13
N LYS A 2 -20.56 -17.57 -37.71
CA LYS A 2 -19.13 -17.33 -37.49
C LYS A 2 -18.93 -16.88 -36.04
N PHE A 3 -18.22 -17.68 -35.25
CA PHE A 3 -17.91 -17.41 -33.83
C PHE A 3 -17.12 -16.10 -33.62
N ILE A 4 -16.48 -15.59 -34.68
CA ILE A 4 -15.67 -14.38 -34.70
C ILE A 4 -16.21 -13.44 -35.78
N LYS A 5 -16.66 -12.23 -35.38
CA LYS A 5 -17.10 -11.18 -36.32
C LYS A 5 -15.91 -10.32 -36.75
N LYS A 6 -16.03 -9.60 -37.88
CA LYS A 6 -14.98 -8.68 -38.37
C LYS A 6 -14.62 -7.59 -37.35
N ILE A 7 -15.60 -7.09 -36.58
CA ILE A 7 -15.40 -6.10 -35.52
C ILE A 7 -14.52 -6.67 -34.40
N ASP A 8 -14.73 -7.94 -34.04
CA ASP A 8 -13.96 -8.60 -32.98
C ASP A 8 -12.47 -8.69 -33.38
N ILE A 9 -12.18 -9.02 -34.64
CA ILE A 9 -10.82 -9.06 -35.21
C ILE A 9 -10.19 -7.66 -35.25
N PHE A 10 -10.97 -6.67 -35.67
CA PHE A 10 -10.50 -5.28 -35.76
C PHE A 10 -10.04 -4.74 -34.41
N VAL A 11 -10.90 -4.87 -33.39
CA VAL A 11 -10.62 -4.41 -32.02
C VAL A 11 -9.49 -5.21 -31.38
N PHE A 12 -9.46 -6.54 -31.59
CA PHE A 12 -8.38 -7.39 -31.11
C PHE A 12 -7.03 -7.04 -31.74
N LYS A 13 -6.97 -6.81 -33.06
CA LYS A 13 -5.73 -6.45 -33.75
C LYS A 13 -5.19 -5.11 -33.25
N ALA A 14 -6.07 -4.12 -33.06
CA ALA A 14 -5.70 -2.81 -32.54
C ALA A 14 -5.11 -2.93 -31.11
N TYR A 15 -5.79 -3.67 -30.23
CA TYR A 15 -5.33 -3.88 -28.87
C TYR A 15 -4.02 -4.66 -28.79
N SER A 16 -3.92 -5.81 -29.48
CA SER A 16 -2.77 -6.71 -29.37
C SER A 16 -1.49 -6.08 -29.90
N LEU A 17 -1.55 -5.32 -31.00
CA LEU A 17 -0.40 -4.59 -31.52
C LEU A 17 0.13 -3.57 -30.49
N LEU A 18 -0.80 -2.84 -29.87
CA LEU A 18 -0.45 -1.82 -28.89
C LEU A 18 0.03 -2.43 -27.56
N PHE A 19 -0.57 -3.53 -27.14
CA PHE A 19 -0.18 -4.30 -25.96
C PHE A 19 1.28 -4.77 -26.07
N VAL A 20 1.69 -5.35 -27.20
CA VAL A 20 3.08 -5.80 -27.39
C VAL A 20 4.06 -4.62 -27.25
N GLY A 21 3.79 -3.50 -27.92
CA GLY A 21 4.65 -2.32 -27.83
C GLY A 21 4.75 -1.75 -26.41
N THR A 22 3.60 -1.58 -25.75
CA THR A 22 3.54 -1.06 -24.38
C THR A 22 4.14 -2.02 -23.35
N PHE A 23 4.02 -3.33 -23.56
CA PHE A 23 4.65 -4.35 -22.73
C PHE A 23 6.17 -4.25 -22.74
N PHE A 24 6.80 -4.19 -23.92
CA PHE A 24 8.25 -4.05 -24.02
C PHE A 24 8.74 -2.70 -23.48
N ILE A 25 7.99 -1.61 -23.70
CA ILE A 25 8.32 -0.30 -23.10
C ILE A 25 8.26 -0.38 -21.57
N CYS A 26 7.20 -0.94 -21.00
CA CYS A 26 7.07 -1.09 -19.55
C CYS A 26 8.17 -2.00 -18.99
N LEU A 27 8.44 -3.13 -19.64
CA LEU A 27 9.50 -4.06 -19.24
C LEU A 27 10.86 -3.36 -19.25
N PHE A 28 11.16 -2.56 -20.29
CA PHE A 28 12.38 -1.78 -20.37
C PHE A 28 12.49 -0.74 -19.24
N ILE A 29 11.41 0.00 -18.95
CA ILE A 29 11.40 0.99 -17.85
C ILE A 29 11.66 0.31 -16.50
N PHE A 30 10.97 -0.80 -16.22
CA PHE A 30 11.19 -1.57 -15.00
C PHE A 30 12.60 -2.14 -14.93
N MET A 31 13.13 -2.63 -16.06
CA MET A 31 14.49 -3.14 -16.13
C MET A 31 15.52 -2.05 -15.85
N MET A 32 15.35 -0.85 -16.41
CA MET A 32 16.23 0.30 -16.12
C MET A 32 16.16 0.72 -14.65
N GLN A 33 14.96 0.79 -14.07
CA GLN A 33 14.80 1.05 -12.64
C GLN A 33 15.49 -0.01 -11.79
N PHE A 34 15.38 -1.27 -12.21
CA PHE A 34 15.98 -2.41 -11.53
C PHE A 34 17.51 -2.41 -11.64
N MET A 35 18.07 -2.01 -12.79
CA MET A 35 19.51 -1.85 -12.96
C MET A 35 20.10 -0.85 -11.99
N TRP A 36 19.40 0.26 -11.73
CA TRP A 36 19.87 1.27 -10.78
C TRP A 36 20.05 0.70 -9.37
N ARG A 37 19.22 -0.28 -8.99
CA ARG A 37 19.34 -0.95 -7.68
C ARG A 37 20.58 -1.84 -7.58
N TYR A 38 21.09 -2.35 -8.70
CA TYR A 38 22.25 -3.26 -8.74
C TYR A 38 23.46 -2.65 -9.46
N VAL A 39 23.54 -1.32 -9.50
CA VAL A 39 24.57 -0.63 -10.28
C VAL A 39 25.96 -0.91 -9.69
N ASP A 40 26.05 -0.98 -8.36
CA ASP A 40 27.29 -1.22 -7.63
C ASP A 40 27.80 -2.65 -7.85
N GLU A 41 26.91 -3.63 -8.01
CA GLU A 41 27.29 -5.01 -8.35
C GLU A 41 27.70 -5.19 -9.82
N LEU A 42 27.36 -4.25 -10.70
CA LEU A 42 27.63 -4.35 -12.15
C LEU A 42 28.84 -3.53 -12.59
N ILE A 43 29.07 -2.36 -12.00
CA ILE A 43 30.11 -1.42 -12.41
C ILE A 43 31.43 -1.75 -11.70
N GLY A 44 32.54 -1.72 -12.43
CA GLY A 44 33.89 -1.80 -11.84
C GLY A 44 34.39 -3.20 -11.48
N LYS A 45 33.58 -4.26 -11.63
CA LYS A 45 33.93 -5.65 -11.26
C LYS A 45 34.47 -6.53 -12.41
N GLY A 46 34.77 -5.94 -13.57
CA GLY A 46 35.33 -6.69 -14.71
C GLY A 46 34.43 -7.85 -15.21
N LEU A 47 33.11 -7.71 -15.12
CA LEU A 47 32.16 -8.75 -15.53
C LEU A 47 32.24 -9.00 -17.04
N THR A 48 32.26 -10.27 -17.44
CA THR A 48 32.23 -10.66 -18.85
C THR A 48 30.85 -10.35 -19.45
N LEU A 49 30.81 -10.08 -20.75
CA LEU A 49 29.56 -9.82 -21.48
C LEU A 49 28.55 -10.97 -21.33
N ASP A 50 29.04 -12.20 -21.21
CA ASP A 50 28.22 -13.39 -20.98
C ASP A 50 27.46 -13.33 -19.64
N VAL A 51 28.14 -12.98 -18.55
CA VAL A 51 27.53 -12.84 -17.21
C VAL A 51 26.50 -11.71 -17.20
N LEU A 52 26.81 -10.59 -17.85
CA LEU A 52 25.85 -9.49 -18.02
C LEU A 52 24.61 -9.93 -18.80
N SER A 53 24.78 -10.72 -19.86
CA SER A 53 23.63 -11.22 -20.65
C SER A 53 22.71 -12.13 -19.81
N HIS A 54 23.27 -13.01 -18.99
CA HIS A 54 22.53 -13.85 -18.06
C HIS A 54 21.80 -13.01 -16.99
N PHE A 55 22.46 -11.95 -16.49
CA PHE A 55 21.84 -11.01 -15.56
C PHE A 55 20.60 -10.35 -16.17
N PHE A 56 20.73 -9.77 -17.36
CA PHE A 56 19.60 -9.14 -18.05
C PHE A 56 18.48 -10.13 -18.37
N TYR A 57 18.84 -11.35 -18.79
CA TYR A 57 17.88 -12.39 -19.10
C TYR A 57 17.05 -12.78 -17.86
N TYR A 58 17.71 -13.15 -16.75
CA TYR A 58 16.99 -13.54 -15.54
C TYR A 58 16.27 -12.36 -14.88
N ALA A 59 16.87 -11.17 -14.84
CA ALA A 59 16.22 -9.95 -14.36
C ALA A 59 14.94 -9.68 -15.17
N GLY A 60 15.03 -9.70 -16.51
CA GLY A 60 13.90 -9.53 -17.39
C GLY A 60 12.77 -10.51 -17.08
N LEU A 61 13.07 -11.80 -16.95
CA LEU A 61 12.08 -12.82 -16.57
C LEU A 61 11.40 -12.50 -15.24
N THR A 62 12.15 -12.11 -14.20
CA THR A 62 11.56 -11.78 -12.88
C THR A 62 10.65 -10.55 -12.90
N LEU A 63 10.84 -9.62 -13.87
CA LEU A 63 10.08 -8.38 -13.97
C LEU A 63 8.81 -8.48 -14.83
N ILE A 64 8.68 -9.50 -15.68
CA ILE A 64 7.50 -9.71 -16.54
C ILE A 64 6.18 -9.66 -15.76
N PRO A 65 6.02 -10.36 -14.61
CA PRO A 65 4.76 -10.34 -13.87
C PRO A 65 4.36 -8.95 -13.34
N MET A 66 5.34 -8.09 -13.04
CA MET A 66 5.09 -6.72 -12.56
C MET A 66 4.80 -5.74 -13.71
N SER A 67 5.39 -5.96 -14.89
CA SER A 67 5.20 -5.09 -16.06
C SER A 67 3.87 -5.34 -16.79
N LEU A 68 3.34 -6.57 -16.74
CA LEU A 68 2.10 -6.96 -17.42
C LEU A 68 0.87 -6.11 -17.05
N PRO A 69 0.53 -5.89 -15.76
CA PRO A 69 -0.69 -5.16 -15.41
C PRO A 69 -0.65 -3.69 -15.86
N LEU A 70 0.53 -3.05 -15.78
CA LEU A 70 0.74 -1.68 -16.27
C LEU A 70 0.61 -1.62 -17.80
N ALA A 71 1.21 -2.57 -18.51
CA ALA A 71 1.12 -2.65 -19.97
C ALA A 71 -0.33 -2.83 -20.43
N ILE A 72 -1.11 -3.69 -19.78
CA ILE A 72 -2.53 -3.92 -20.06
C ILE A 72 -3.35 -2.65 -19.81
N LEU A 73 -3.11 -1.95 -18.69
CA LEU A 73 -3.78 -0.69 -18.39
C LEU A 73 -3.54 0.34 -19.49
N LEU A 74 -2.27 0.52 -19.86
CA LEU A 74 -1.85 1.53 -20.82
C LEU A 74 -2.36 1.19 -22.24
N ALA A 75 -2.21 -0.07 -22.66
CA ALA A 75 -2.72 -0.56 -23.95
C ALA A 75 -4.24 -0.43 -24.06
N SER A 76 -4.99 -0.79 -23.02
CA SER A 76 -6.45 -0.69 -23.02
C SER A 76 -6.91 0.77 -23.07
N LEU A 77 -6.30 1.65 -22.26
CA LEU A 77 -6.61 3.08 -22.26
C LEU A 77 -6.39 3.73 -23.62
N ILE A 78 -5.22 3.51 -24.23
CA ILE A 78 -4.92 4.11 -25.54
C ILE A 78 -5.79 3.50 -26.63
N THR A 79 -6.00 2.17 -26.64
CA THR A 79 -6.82 1.52 -27.67
C THR A 79 -8.23 2.09 -27.67
N PHE A 80 -8.90 2.12 -26.52
CA PHE A 80 -10.26 2.64 -26.43
C PHE A 80 -10.34 4.16 -26.51
N GLY A 81 -9.28 4.87 -26.09
CA GLY A 81 -9.14 6.32 -26.29
C GLY A 81 -9.08 6.68 -27.77
N ASN A 82 -8.23 5.99 -28.55
CA ASN A 82 -8.08 6.19 -30.00
C ASN A 82 -9.36 5.80 -30.76
N LEU A 83 -10.00 4.68 -30.41
CA LEU A 83 -11.29 4.29 -30.99
C LEU A 83 -12.38 5.33 -30.67
N GLY A 84 -12.32 5.95 -29.49
CA GLY A 84 -13.21 7.05 -29.09
C GLY A 84 -12.96 8.34 -29.86
N GLU A 85 -11.70 8.72 -30.04
CA GLU A 85 -11.28 9.93 -30.76
C GLU A 85 -11.63 9.87 -32.25
N ARG A 86 -11.45 8.70 -32.88
CA ARG A 86 -11.80 8.48 -34.30
C ARG A 86 -13.30 8.27 -34.53
N PHE A 87 -14.14 8.45 -33.50
CA PHE A 87 -15.57 8.16 -33.52
C PHE A 87 -15.95 6.72 -33.93
N GLU A 88 -14.99 5.79 -33.98
CA GLU A 88 -15.23 4.39 -34.32
C GLU A 88 -16.04 3.70 -33.22
N LEU A 89 -15.67 3.96 -31.95
CA LEU A 89 -16.41 3.46 -30.79
C LEU A 89 -17.83 4.04 -30.74
N LEU A 90 -17.99 5.32 -31.06
CA LEU A 90 -19.30 5.99 -31.07
C LEU A 90 -20.20 5.40 -32.17
N SER A 91 -19.65 5.15 -33.35
CA SER A 91 -20.36 4.52 -34.47
C SER A 91 -20.81 3.10 -34.13
N MET A 92 -19.96 2.30 -33.47
CA MET A 92 -20.32 0.96 -33.02
C MET A 92 -21.46 0.97 -31.99
N LYS A 93 -21.44 1.90 -31.05
CA LYS A 93 -22.51 2.06 -30.06
C LYS A 93 -23.82 2.55 -30.67
N ALA A 94 -23.76 3.46 -31.64
CA ALA A 94 -24.92 3.93 -32.40
C ALA A 94 -25.59 2.81 -33.22
N ALA A 95 -24.82 1.81 -33.67
CA ALA A 95 -25.33 0.59 -34.31
C ALA A 95 -25.99 -0.40 -33.31
N GLY A 96 -26.15 -0.02 -32.04
CA GLY A 96 -26.78 -0.84 -31.01
C GLY A 96 -25.87 -1.91 -30.40
N ILE A 97 -24.55 -1.85 -30.63
CA ILE A 97 -23.60 -2.80 -30.04
C ILE A 97 -23.22 -2.31 -28.64
N PRO A 98 -23.52 -3.08 -27.56
CA PRO A 98 -23.16 -2.67 -26.21
C PRO A 98 -21.63 -2.70 -26.02
N LEU A 99 -21.09 -1.81 -25.17
CA LEU A 99 -19.64 -1.70 -24.95
C LEU A 99 -19.03 -3.03 -24.52
N ILE A 100 -19.71 -3.77 -23.64
CA ILE A 100 -19.26 -5.07 -23.14
C ILE A 100 -19.04 -6.09 -24.27
N ARG A 101 -19.85 -6.03 -25.34
CA ARG A 101 -19.68 -6.90 -26.51
C ARG A 101 -18.43 -6.53 -27.32
N ILE A 102 -18.11 -5.23 -27.40
CA ILE A 102 -16.90 -4.73 -28.05
C ILE A 102 -15.66 -5.15 -27.24
N LEU A 103 -15.75 -5.17 -25.91
CA LEU A 103 -14.66 -5.60 -25.01
C LEU A 103 -14.43 -7.12 -25.01
N GLN A 104 -15.45 -7.92 -25.31
CA GLN A 104 -15.43 -9.38 -25.19
C GLN A 104 -14.18 -10.09 -25.79
N PRO A 105 -13.74 -9.84 -27.04
CA PRO A 105 -12.55 -10.49 -27.58
C PRO A 105 -11.28 -10.17 -26.79
N ILE A 106 -11.18 -8.94 -26.26
CA ILE A 106 -10.03 -8.52 -25.44
C ILE A 106 -10.14 -9.07 -24.01
N ILE A 107 -11.35 -9.23 -23.47
CA ILE A 107 -11.55 -9.89 -22.17
C ILE A 107 -11.05 -11.34 -22.24
N ILE A 108 -11.42 -12.09 -23.27
CA ILE A 108 -10.96 -13.47 -23.47
C ILE A 108 -9.43 -13.52 -23.55
N PHE A 109 -8.82 -12.61 -24.31
CA PHE A 109 -7.38 -12.51 -24.40
C PHE A 109 -6.70 -12.17 -23.07
N ASN A 110 -7.26 -11.24 -22.28
CA ASN A 110 -6.71 -10.90 -20.96
C ASN A 110 -6.90 -12.03 -19.93
N ILE A 111 -7.95 -12.84 -20.03
CA ILE A 111 -8.09 -14.06 -19.22
C ILE A 111 -6.98 -15.05 -19.57
N LEU A 112 -6.66 -15.23 -20.87
CA LEU A 112 -5.54 -16.07 -21.29
C LEU A 112 -4.19 -15.51 -20.79
N LEU A 113 -3.97 -14.20 -20.87
CA LEU A 113 -2.79 -13.55 -20.31
C LEU A 113 -2.71 -13.70 -18.78
N CYS A 114 -3.83 -13.64 -18.06
CA CYS A 114 -3.89 -13.88 -16.62
C CYS A 114 -3.46 -15.31 -16.28
N ILE A 115 -3.95 -16.31 -17.01
CA ILE A 115 -3.55 -17.72 -16.83
C ILE A 115 -2.07 -17.90 -17.18
N GLY A 116 -1.61 -17.31 -18.28
CA GLY A 116 -0.20 -17.32 -18.68
C GLY A 116 0.71 -16.66 -17.63
N SER A 117 0.29 -15.52 -17.07
CA SER A 117 1.00 -14.83 -16.00
C SER A 117 1.08 -15.67 -14.73
N PHE A 118 -0.02 -16.34 -14.34
CA PHE A 118 -0.02 -17.25 -13.21
C PHE A 118 0.92 -18.44 -13.42
N TYR A 119 0.87 -19.07 -14.61
CA TYR A 119 1.79 -20.14 -14.97
C TYR A 119 3.25 -19.67 -14.89
N PHE A 120 3.54 -18.50 -15.46
CA PHE A 120 4.87 -17.91 -15.43
C PHE A 120 5.33 -17.66 -13.99
N GLN A 121 4.51 -17.08 -13.12
CA GLN A 121 4.84 -16.84 -11.71
C GLN A 121 4.94 -18.11 -10.86
N ASN A 122 4.29 -19.19 -11.27
CA ASN A 122 4.32 -20.45 -10.55
C ASN A 122 5.49 -21.34 -10.98
N VAL A 123 5.87 -21.34 -12.25
CA VAL A 123 6.90 -22.24 -12.79
C VAL A 123 8.18 -21.49 -13.14
N THR A 124 8.10 -20.55 -14.09
CA THR A 124 9.28 -19.88 -14.64
C THR A 124 9.89 -18.84 -13.70
N GLY A 125 9.05 -18.09 -12.98
CA GLY A 125 9.44 -17.03 -12.05
C GLY A 125 10.32 -17.56 -10.90
N PRO A 126 9.91 -18.62 -10.18
CA PRO A 126 10.71 -19.20 -9.10
C PRO A 126 12.09 -19.67 -9.57
N GLU A 127 12.16 -20.33 -10.73
CA GLU A 127 13.43 -20.79 -11.31
C GLU A 127 14.33 -19.61 -11.73
N ALA A 128 13.74 -18.61 -12.39
CA ALA A 128 14.43 -17.38 -12.75
C ALA A 128 14.95 -16.65 -11.50
N GLN A 129 14.17 -16.61 -10.42
CA GLN A 129 14.55 -15.98 -9.16
C GLN A 129 15.70 -16.74 -8.47
N LYS A 130 15.68 -18.09 -8.46
CA LYS A 130 16.79 -18.91 -7.94
C LYS A 130 18.10 -18.59 -8.67
N LYS A 131 18.06 -18.63 -10.01
CA LYS A 131 19.22 -18.36 -10.86
C LYS A 131 19.68 -16.91 -10.74
N PHE A 132 18.76 -15.96 -10.65
CA PHE A 132 19.04 -14.55 -10.44
C PHE A 132 19.77 -14.31 -9.11
N TYR A 133 19.26 -14.83 -7.99
CA TYR A 133 19.92 -14.66 -6.68
C TYR A 133 21.27 -15.33 -6.61
N THR A 134 21.40 -16.52 -7.20
CA THR A 134 22.69 -17.21 -7.32
C THR A 134 23.69 -16.37 -8.11
N LEU A 135 23.26 -15.79 -9.23
CA LEU A 135 24.09 -14.92 -10.07
C LEU A 135 24.54 -13.67 -9.32
N ILE A 136 23.62 -12.96 -8.64
CA ILE A 136 23.97 -11.79 -7.81
C ILE A 136 25.00 -12.17 -6.75
N TYR A 137 24.78 -13.27 -6.04
CA TYR A 137 25.67 -13.70 -4.97
C TYR A 137 27.06 -14.08 -5.50
N SER A 138 27.14 -14.75 -6.65
CA SER A 138 28.41 -15.04 -7.33
C SER A 138 29.10 -13.77 -7.85
N MET A 139 28.35 -12.76 -8.35
CA MET A 139 28.92 -11.47 -8.75
C MET A 139 29.46 -10.66 -7.57
N LYS A 140 28.81 -10.74 -6.40
CA LYS A 140 29.33 -10.15 -5.16
C LYS A 140 30.66 -10.77 -4.74
N GLN A 141 30.74 -12.10 -4.77
CA GLN A 141 31.97 -12.81 -4.42
C GLN A 141 33.13 -12.54 -5.38
N LYS A 142 32.89 -12.26 -6.66
CA LYS A 142 33.96 -12.13 -7.68
C LYS A 142 34.92 -10.94 -7.46
N SER A 143 34.54 -9.90 -6.72
CA SER A 143 35.46 -8.76 -6.49
C SER A 143 35.30 -8.14 -5.09
N PRO A 144 35.75 -8.84 -4.02
CA PRO A 144 35.68 -8.32 -2.65
C PRO A 144 36.59 -7.10 -2.42
N GLU A 145 37.62 -6.93 -3.26
CA GLU A 145 38.60 -5.84 -3.21
C GLU A 145 37.98 -4.45 -3.45
N LEU A 146 36.88 -4.39 -4.21
CA LEU A 146 36.22 -3.14 -4.58
C LEU A 146 35.33 -2.58 -3.45
N GLU A 147 34.89 -3.43 -2.51
CA GLU A 147 33.75 -3.16 -1.62
C GLU A 147 34.08 -2.88 -0.15
N ILE A 148 35.35 -2.93 0.30
CA ILE A 148 35.68 -2.56 1.69
C ILE A 148 35.35 -1.06 1.89
N PRO A 149 34.32 -0.71 2.68
CA PRO A 149 33.91 0.67 2.92
C PRO A 149 34.85 1.36 3.92
N GLU A 150 35.04 2.66 3.78
CA GLU A 150 35.78 3.46 4.76
C GLU A 150 34.94 3.66 6.04
N GLY A 151 35.55 3.46 7.20
CA GLY A 151 34.96 3.74 8.51
C GLY A 151 33.89 2.75 8.99
N ILE A 152 33.73 1.58 8.34
CA ILE A 152 32.78 0.53 8.74
C ILE A 152 33.51 -0.83 8.70
N PHE A 153 33.15 -1.74 9.61
CA PHE A 153 33.66 -3.12 9.57
C PHE A 153 33.05 -3.90 8.40
N TYR A 154 33.90 -4.42 7.52
CA TYR A 154 33.56 -5.29 6.41
C TYR A 154 33.67 -6.76 6.83
N SER A 155 32.56 -7.50 6.79
CA SER A 155 32.47 -8.89 7.26
C SER A 155 32.12 -9.89 6.14
N GLU A 156 32.30 -9.53 4.87
CA GLU A 156 31.94 -10.41 3.74
C GLU A 156 33.06 -11.40 3.38
N ILE A 157 34.28 -11.23 3.91
CA ILE A 157 35.36 -12.21 3.77
C ILE A 157 35.20 -13.26 4.88
N PRO A 158 35.00 -14.54 4.55
CA PRO A 158 34.80 -15.58 5.56
C PRO A 158 35.94 -15.64 6.57
N GLY A 159 35.62 -15.49 7.86
CA GLY A 159 36.59 -15.56 8.95
C GLY A 159 37.38 -14.26 9.21
N TYR A 160 37.15 -13.18 8.46
CA TYR A 160 37.83 -11.89 8.63
C TYR A 160 36.82 -10.74 8.68
N ASN A 161 36.88 -9.92 9.74
CA ASN A 161 36.22 -8.61 9.76
C ASN A 161 37.26 -7.52 9.64
N ILE A 162 37.22 -6.74 8.55
CA ILE A 162 38.24 -5.73 8.23
C ILE A 162 37.64 -4.34 8.40
N PHE A 163 38.28 -3.49 9.19
CA PHE A 163 37.99 -2.07 9.31
C PHE A 163 39.13 -1.27 8.67
N VAL A 164 38.77 -0.24 7.91
CA VAL A 164 39.72 0.63 7.21
C VAL A 164 39.33 2.08 7.47
N GLU A 165 40.26 2.90 7.94
CA GLU A 165 40.00 4.33 8.15
C GLU A 165 39.90 5.12 6.85
N LYS A 166 40.84 4.89 5.91
CA LYS A 166 40.89 5.58 4.61
C LYS A 166 41.39 4.67 3.51
N LYS A 167 40.81 4.79 2.31
CA LYS A 167 41.25 4.06 1.11
C LYS A 167 41.96 5.02 0.15
N GLY A 168 43.16 4.65 -0.26
CA GLY A 168 43.91 5.35 -1.30
C GLY A 168 43.23 5.18 -2.65
N LYS A 169 42.83 6.28 -3.29
CA LYS A 169 42.03 6.27 -4.54
C LYS A 169 42.78 5.75 -5.77
N GLU A 170 44.11 5.81 -5.79
CA GLU A 170 44.92 5.44 -6.98
C GLU A 170 45.61 4.08 -6.85
N ASN A 171 46.04 3.68 -5.65
CA ASN A 171 46.86 2.47 -5.45
C ASN A 171 46.12 1.32 -4.76
N GLY A 172 44.85 1.49 -4.36
CA GLY A 172 44.09 0.46 -3.63
C GLY A 172 44.58 0.18 -2.20
N MET A 173 45.57 0.93 -1.71
CA MET A 173 46.10 0.85 -0.35
C MET A 173 45.04 1.24 0.67
N LEU A 174 44.92 0.44 1.72
CA LEU A 174 44.04 0.65 2.87
C LEU A 174 44.91 1.23 4.00
N TYR A 175 44.48 2.33 4.62
CA TYR A 175 45.20 2.97 5.72
C TYR A 175 44.40 2.87 7.02
N GLY A 176 45.10 2.69 8.14
CA GLY A 176 44.50 2.49 9.45
C GLY A 176 43.63 1.23 9.46
N VAL A 177 44.26 0.07 9.30
CA VAL A 177 43.57 -1.20 9.09
C VAL A 177 43.50 -1.98 10.40
N MET A 178 42.30 -2.39 10.79
CA MET A 178 42.06 -3.28 11.92
C MET A 178 41.35 -4.53 11.41
N ILE A 179 41.97 -5.69 11.59
CA ILE A 179 41.44 -6.97 11.12
C ILE A 179 41.15 -7.84 12.34
N TYR A 180 39.93 -8.36 12.40
CA TYR A 180 39.53 -9.38 13.35
C TYR A 180 39.44 -10.72 12.62
N SER A 181 40.37 -11.64 12.89
CA SER A 181 40.36 -12.98 12.32
C SER A 181 39.76 -13.98 13.32
N THR A 182 38.81 -14.78 12.85
CA THR A 182 38.18 -15.89 13.59
C THR A 182 38.41 -17.24 12.87
N THR A 183 39.44 -17.31 12.02
CA THR A 183 39.72 -18.50 11.19
C THR A 183 39.97 -19.76 12.01
N ASP A 184 40.60 -19.62 13.19
CA ASP A 184 40.94 -20.72 14.09
C ASP A 184 39.82 -21.04 15.14
N GLY A 185 38.65 -20.40 15.02
CA GLY A 185 37.52 -20.56 15.94
C GLY A 185 37.26 -19.32 16.82
N TYR A 186 36.05 -19.20 17.37
CA TYR A 186 35.62 -18.02 18.14
C TYR A 186 36.42 -17.80 19.44
N GLU A 187 36.98 -18.88 20.00
CA GLU A 187 37.76 -18.84 21.24
C GLU A 187 39.21 -18.35 21.01
N ASP A 188 39.73 -18.48 19.79
CA ASP A 188 41.10 -18.10 19.41
C ASP A 188 41.11 -16.92 18.43
N ALA A 189 40.23 -15.95 18.67
CA ALA A 189 40.15 -14.76 17.84
C ALA A 189 41.44 -13.92 17.90
N GLN A 190 41.85 -13.41 16.74
CA GLN A 190 43.07 -12.64 16.56
C GLN A 190 42.71 -11.23 16.10
N ILE A 191 43.42 -10.24 16.64
CA ILE A 191 43.26 -8.85 16.24
C ILE A 191 44.57 -8.39 15.62
N VAL A 192 44.52 -7.91 14.38
CA VAL A 192 45.68 -7.31 13.70
C VAL A 192 45.41 -5.83 13.53
N LEU A 193 46.37 -5.00 13.95
CA LEU A 193 46.38 -3.56 13.71
C LEU A 193 47.55 -3.25 12.77
N ALA A 194 47.30 -2.61 11.64
CA ALA A 194 48.33 -2.23 10.68
C ALA A 194 48.15 -0.79 10.22
N ASP A 195 49.27 -0.08 10.00
CA ASP A 195 49.24 1.29 9.47
C ASP A 195 48.69 1.31 8.03
N SER A 196 49.10 0.34 7.22
CA SER A 196 48.52 0.15 5.90
C SER A 196 48.41 -1.32 5.49
N ALA A 197 47.50 -1.63 4.59
CA ALA A 197 47.37 -2.95 3.98
C ALA A 197 46.98 -2.86 2.51
N GLU A 198 47.30 -3.89 1.76
CA GLU A 198 46.95 -4.07 0.35
C GLU A 198 46.29 -5.44 0.19
N LEU A 199 45.12 -5.47 -0.46
CA LEU A 199 44.42 -6.71 -0.78
C LEU A 199 44.53 -6.94 -2.29
N LYS A 200 45.15 -8.06 -2.68
CA LYS A 200 45.33 -8.46 -4.08
C LYS A 200 44.94 -9.91 -4.28
N THR A 201 44.33 -10.24 -5.40
CA THR A 201 44.11 -11.63 -5.80
C THR A 201 45.41 -12.22 -6.32
N THR A 202 45.73 -13.45 -5.89
CA THR A 202 46.93 -14.18 -6.34
C THR A 202 46.82 -14.50 -7.84
N ALA A 203 47.95 -14.66 -8.55
CA ALA A 203 47.96 -14.99 -9.99
C ALA A 203 47.21 -16.30 -10.34
N ASP A 204 47.16 -17.25 -9.40
CA ASP A 204 46.38 -18.50 -9.53
C ASP A 204 44.87 -18.31 -9.29
N GLU A 205 44.46 -17.10 -8.90
CA GLU A 205 43.09 -16.69 -8.55
C GLU A 205 42.39 -17.55 -7.47
N LYS A 206 43.18 -18.29 -6.68
CA LYS A 206 42.70 -19.21 -5.63
C LYS A 206 42.86 -18.68 -4.20
N HIS A 207 43.52 -17.54 -4.05
CA HIS A 207 43.77 -16.92 -2.75
C HIS A 207 43.71 -15.39 -2.87
N LEU A 208 43.09 -14.74 -1.89
CA LEU A 208 43.24 -13.32 -1.65
C LEU A 208 44.47 -13.12 -0.77
N MET A 209 45.43 -12.35 -1.28
CA MET A 209 46.66 -12.00 -0.63
C MET A 209 46.49 -10.66 0.08
N LEU A 210 46.33 -10.70 1.40
CA LEU A 210 46.24 -9.53 2.26
C LEU A 210 47.64 -9.22 2.81
N THR A 211 48.29 -8.22 2.23
CA THR A 211 49.62 -7.77 2.66
C THR A 211 49.46 -6.59 3.60
N MET A 212 49.93 -6.72 4.83
CA MET A 212 49.85 -5.71 5.88
C MET A 212 51.24 -5.16 6.14
N TYR A 213 51.33 -3.84 6.40
CA TYR A 213 52.57 -3.11 6.62
C TYR A 213 52.54 -2.42 7.97
N ALA A 214 53.66 -2.51 8.69
CA ALA A 214 53.91 -1.90 9.98
C ALA A 214 52.74 -2.11 10.97
N GLY A 215 52.63 -3.34 11.49
CA GLY A 215 51.50 -3.74 12.32
C GLY A 215 51.85 -4.57 13.54
N GLU A 216 50.84 -4.76 14.38
CA GLU A 216 50.86 -5.60 15.57
C GLU A 216 49.70 -6.59 15.53
N ARG A 217 49.99 -7.88 15.71
CA ARG A 217 49.01 -8.97 15.83
C ARG A 217 48.91 -9.40 17.28
N PHE A 218 47.68 -9.46 17.78
CA PHE A 218 47.33 -9.88 19.13
C PHE A 218 46.56 -11.19 19.07
N ARG A 219 47.02 -12.20 19.80
CA ARG A 219 46.36 -13.50 19.93
C ARG A 219 46.22 -13.86 21.41
N ASN A 220 45.03 -14.26 21.83
CA ASN A 220 44.85 -14.80 23.18
C ASN A 220 45.50 -16.20 23.25
N MET A 221 46.28 -16.47 24.29
CA MET A 221 46.77 -17.82 24.55
C MET A 221 45.76 -18.54 25.44
N GLN A 222 45.31 -19.73 25.03
CA GLN A 222 44.45 -20.56 25.85
C GLN A 222 45.11 -20.81 27.20
N ALA A 223 44.47 -20.34 28.27
CA ALA A 223 44.85 -20.73 29.62
C ALA A 223 44.46 -22.19 29.81
N GLN A 224 45.43 -23.10 29.63
CA GLN A 224 45.29 -24.50 30.00
C GLN A 224 45.30 -24.59 31.55
N GLY A 225 44.22 -24.13 32.20
CA GLY A 225 44.16 -24.07 33.65
C GLY A 225 42.83 -23.53 34.19
N ASN A 226 42.28 -24.27 35.16
CA ASN A 226 41.08 -24.01 35.99
C ASN A 226 40.33 -22.68 35.82
N MET A 227 39.01 -22.82 35.68
CA MET A 227 37.93 -21.82 35.54
C MET A 227 37.91 -20.64 36.55
N MET A 228 38.83 -20.59 37.52
CA MET A 228 38.90 -19.60 38.62
C MET A 228 39.90 -18.45 38.40
N ALA A 229 40.75 -18.48 37.36
CA ALA A 229 41.76 -17.45 37.11
C ALA A 229 41.41 -16.55 35.90
N ARG A 230 40.33 -15.77 35.98
CA ARG A 230 39.87 -14.86 34.91
C ARG A 230 40.45 -13.43 34.95
N ALA A 231 41.50 -13.16 35.73
CA ALA A 231 42.02 -11.79 35.82
C ALA A 231 43.01 -11.45 34.69
N ASN A 232 43.89 -12.38 34.28
CA ASN A 232 44.94 -12.13 33.30
C ASN A 232 45.00 -13.29 32.30
N VAL A 233 44.30 -13.19 31.17
CA VAL A 233 44.54 -14.10 30.04
C VAL A 233 45.86 -13.67 29.39
N PRO A 234 46.90 -14.53 29.37
CA PRO A 234 48.13 -14.20 28.67
C PRO A 234 47.80 -14.02 27.18
N TYR A 235 48.31 -12.96 26.58
CA TYR A 235 48.19 -12.71 25.15
C TYR A 235 49.58 -12.68 24.52
N MET A 236 49.64 -13.16 23.29
CA MET A 236 50.81 -13.03 22.44
C MET A 236 50.65 -11.77 21.60
N ARG A 237 51.67 -10.92 21.61
CA ARG A 237 51.78 -9.78 20.70
C ARG A 237 52.97 -10.01 19.77
N GLU A 238 52.69 -10.03 18.48
CA GLU A 238 53.67 -10.11 17.41
C GLU A 238 53.72 -8.76 16.68
N THR A 239 54.91 -8.19 16.55
CA THR A 239 55.12 -6.93 15.81
C THR A 239 55.83 -7.25 14.50
N PHE A 240 55.29 -6.77 13.38
CA PHE A 240 55.81 -7.08 12.06
C PHE A 240 55.98 -5.81 11.20
N ILE A 241 56.98 -5.84 10.32
CA ILE A 241 57.21 -4.78 9.33
C ILE A 241 56.34 -5.02 8.09
N GLN A 242 56.26 -6.28 7.65
CA GLN A 242 55.40 -6.73 6.57
C GLN A 242 54.95 -8.15 6.86
N GLU A 243 53.66 -8.42 6.73
CA GLU A 243 53.06 -9.75 6.89
C GLU A 243 52.04 -9.96 5.76
N THR A 244 51.94 -11.18 5.24
CA THR A 244 51.02 -11.50 4.15
C THR A 244 50.16 -12.70 4.53
N ASP A 245 48.86 -12.46 4.67
CA ASP A 245 47.86 -13.51 4.90
C ASP A 245 47.31 -13.99 3.55
N LEU A 246 47.33 -15.31 3.33
CA LEU A 246 46.70 -15.93 2.17
C LEU A 246 45.33 -16.49 2.58
N ILE A 247 44.28 -15.78 2.18
CA ILE A 247 42.90 -16.18 2.44
C ILE A 247 42.45 -17.06 1.28
N PRO A 248 42.08 -18.33 1.50
CA PRO A 248 41.58 -19.19 0.42
C PRO A 248 40.33 -18.55 -0.20
N PHE A 249 40.37 -18.35 -1.52
CA PHE A 249 39.35 -17.63 -2.27
C PHE A 249 39.28 -18.19 -3.69
N ASP A 250 38.22 -18.92 -4.02
CA ASP A 250 38.04 -19.44 -5.38
C ASP A 250 37.41 -18.35 -6.26
N ASN A 251 38.22 -17.68 -7.09
CA ASN A 251 37.74 -16.67 -8.05
C ASN A 251 37.08 -17.31 -9.29
N ASN A 252 37.20 -18.63 -9.47
CA ASN A 252 36.61 -19.26 -10.63
C ASN A 252 35.09 -19.11 -10.50
N PHE A 253 34.47 -18.42 -11.47
CA PHE A 253 33.03 -18.17 -11.48
C PHE A 253 32.29 -19.50 -11.68
N ASN A 254 32.17 -20.26 -10.61
CA ASN A 254 31.29 -21.40 -10.52
C ASN A 254 30.00 -20.86 -9.94
N MET A 255 28.94 -20.95 -10.75
CA MET A 255 27.60 -20.64 -10.27
C MET A 255 27.37 -21.51 -9.03
N MET A 256 27.20 -20.87 -7.87
CA MET A 256 26.99 -21.59 -6.61
C MET A 256 25.77 -22.50 -6.77
N ASP A 257 25.70 -23.61 -6.03
CA ASP A 257 24.54 -24.49 -6.12
C ASP A 257 23.25 -23.68 -5.84
N ALA A 258 22.34 -23.66 -6.81
CA ALA A 258 21.07 -22.93 -6.74
C ALA A 258 20.20 -23.41 -5.56
N ASN A 259 20.50 -24.58 -4.99
CA ASN A 259 19.84 -25.12 -3.81
C ASN A 259 20.06 -24.30 -2.54
N VAL A 260 21.10 -23.45 -2.47
CA VAL A 260 21.36 -22.57 -1.31
C VAL A 260 20.20 -21.60 -1.07
N PHE A 261 19.58 -21.11 -2.15
CA PHE A 261 18.45 -20.19 -2.08
C PHE A 261 17.10 -20.89 -2.02
N SER A 262 17.05 -22.23 -2.05
CA SER A 262 15.79 -23.01 -2.02
C SER A 262 14.93 -22.75 -0.78
N GLY A 263 15.53 -22.29 0.32
CA GLY A 263 14.82 -21.92 1.54
C GLY A 263 13.99 -20.65 1.43
N SER A 264 14.28 -19.76 0.48
CA SER A 264 13.57 -18.49 0.32
C SER A 264 12.14 -18.71 -0.20
N ALA A 265 11.17 -17.97 0.32
CA ALA A 265 9.78 -18.08 -0.13
C ALA A 265 9.61 -17.68 -1.60
N GLN A 266 10.39 -16.69 -2.07
CA GLN A 266 10.28 -16.13 -3.42
C GLN A 266 10.78 -17.07 -4.52
N THR A 267 11.65 -18.00 -4.16
CA THR A 267 12.21 -18.99 -5.07
C THR A 267 11.33 -20.22 -5.21
N LYS A 268 10.19 -20.30 -4.53
CA LYS A 268 9.35 -21.50 -4.51
C LYS A 268 8.14 -21.38 -5.43
N ASN A 269 7.77 -22.51 -6.03
CA ASN A 269 6.45 -22.66 -6.66
C ASN A 269 5.35 -22.89 -5.60
N LEU A 270 4.09 -22.89 -5.99
CA LEU A 270 2.97 -23.01 -5.04
C LEU A 270 3.04 -24.29 -4.19
N ARG A 271 3.38 -25.43 -4.80
CA ARG A 271 3.49 -26.72 -4.10
C ARG A 271 4.66 -26.74 -3.13
N GLU A 272 5.80 -26.19 -3.54
CA GLU A 272 6.99 -26.03 -2.69
C GLU A 272 6.74 -25.06 -1.52
N ILE A 273 5.89 -24.05 -1.71
CA ILE A 273 5.45 -23.16 -0.63
C ILE A 273 4.59 -23.93 0.37
N GLU A 274 3.62 -24.72 -0.10
CA GLU A 274 2.75 -25.53 0.76
C GLU A 274 3.54 -26.55 1.58
N THR A 275 4.44 -27.31 0.95
CA THR A 275 5.32 -28.23 1.70
C THR A 275 6.29 -27.50 2.64
N GLY A 276 6.72 -26.29 2.24
CA GLY A 276 7.50 -25.40 3.09
C GLY A 276 6.73 -24.93 4.33
N LEU A 277 5.45 -24.58 4.18
CA LEU A 277 4.56 -24.19 5.28
C LEU A 277 4.34 -25.34 6.26
N ASP A 278 4.11 -26.56 5.77
CA ASP A 278 3.98 -27.75 6.61
C ASP A 278 5.26 -28.03 7.41
N SER A 279 6.42 -27.89 6.75
CA SER A 279 7.73 -28.05 7.39
C SER A 279 7.97 -26.98 8.47
N LEU A 280 7.59 -25.72 8.20
CA LEU A 280 7.68 -24.63 9.15
C LEU A 280 6.73 -24.82 10.34
N ALA A 281 5.52 -25.32 10.09
CA ALA A 281 4.57 -25.65 11.15
C ALA A 281 5.11 -26.76 12.06
N HIS A 282 5.65 -27.84 11.49
CA HIS A 282 6.29 -28.89 12.27
C HIS A 282 7.50 -28.39 13.07
N LYS A 283 8.32 -27.50 12.48
CA LYS A 283 9.45 -26.86 13.17
C LYS A 283 8.97 -25.99 14.34
N SER A 284 7.91 -25.21 14.13
CA SER A 284 7.29 -24.38 15.16
C SER A 284 6.74 -25.22 16.32
N ASP A 285 6.01 -26.29 16.01
CA ASP A 285 5.47 -27.23 17.01
C ASP A 285 6.57 -27.91 17.83
N SER A 286 7.64 -28.35 17.17
CA SER A 286 8.80 -28.97 17.84
C SER A 286 9.47 -27.99 18.81
N ILE A 287 9.69 -26.76 18.37
CA ILE A 287 10.28 -25.71 19.23
C ILE A 287 9.34 -25.35 20.37
N GLY A 288 8.04 -25.20 20.11
CA GLY A 288 7.02 -24.94 21.13
C GLY A 288 6.98 -26.03 22.20
N ARG A 289 7.02 -27.32 21.81
CA ARG A 289 7.11 -28.46 22.74
C ARG A 289 8.41 -28.45 23.54
N SER A 290 9.53 -28.18 22.89
CA SER A 290 10.83 -28.11 23.56
C SER A 290 10.88 -26.97 24.58
N LEU A 291 10.30 -25.82 24.24
CA LEU A 291 10.19 -24.65 25.10
C LEU A 291 9.28 -24.94 26.29
N PHE A 292 8.13 -25.57 26.05
CA PHE A 292 7.22 -25.98 27.10
C PHE A 292 7.90 -26.92 28.11
N ALA A 293 8.61 -27.95 27.63
CA ALA A 293 9.34 -28.88 28.48
C ALA A 293 10.45 -28.18 29.28
N TYR A 294 11.18 -27.26 28.65
CA TYR A 294 12.21 -26.45 29.31
C TYR A 294 11.62 -25.57 30.43
N LEU A 295 10.53 -24.84 30.13
CA LEU A 295 9.85 -23.96 31.10
C LEU A 295 9.31 -24.74 32.30
N GLN A 296 8.76 -25.93 32.04
CA GLN A 296 8.25 -26.81 33.08
C GLN A 296 9.36 -27.26 34.04
N ASN A 297 10.57 -27.53 33.53
CA ASN A 297 11.68 -28.05 34.34
C ASN A 297 12.51 -26.96 35.04
N THR A 298 12.48 -25.71 34.55
CA THR A 298 13.32 -24.62 35.09
C THR A 298 12.52 -23.66 35.97
N THR A 299 11.43 -23.11 35.45
CA THR A 299 10.77 -21.92 36.02
C THR A 299 9.59 -22.31 36.89
N TYR A 300 8.78 -23.27 36.43
CA TYR A 300 7.50 -23.59 37.07
C TYR A 300 7.52 -24.85 37.95
N ARG A 301 8.58 -25.66 37.88
CA ARG A 301 8.68 -26.87 38.70
C ARG A 301 10.15 -27.25 38.95
N ARG A 302 10.65 -26.90 40.13
CA ARG A 302 11.66 -27.77 40.76
C ARG A 302 10.86 -28.98 41.23
N LYS A 303 10.91 -30.11 40.50
CA LYS A 303 10.41 -31.39 41.00
C LYS A 303 11.15 -31.67 42.32
N VAL A 304 10.55 -31.28 43.44
CA VAL A 304 10.96 -31.82 44.72
C VAL A 304 10.51 -33.27 44.67
N ASN A 305 11.45 -34.22 44.76
CA ASN A 305 11.12 -35.63 44.94
C ASN A 305 10.49 -35.78 46.32
N ILE A 306 9.20 -35.50 46.43
CA ILE A 306 8.43 -35.66 47.65
C ILE A 306 7.95 -37.12 47.67
N ALA A 307 8.30 -37.86 48.71
CA ALA A 307 7.78 -39.22 48.90
C ALA A 307 6.25 -39.20 48.96
N SER A 308 5.59 -40.26 48.46
CA SER A 308 4.14 -40.35 48.25
C SER A 308 3.27 -40.08 49.49
N GLN A 309 3.87 -40.02 50.69
CA GLN A 309 3.21 -39.77 51.97
C GLN A 309 3.08 -38.27 52.32
N ASP A 310 3.89 -37.38 51.73
CA ASP A 310 3.95 -35.94 52.08
C ASP A 310 3.16 -35.03 51.11
N SER A 311 2.66 -35.59 50.02
CA SER A 311 1.95 -34.87 48.95
C SER A 311 0.63 -34.21 49.40
N ALA A 312 -0.06 -34.77 50.40
CA ALA A 312 -1.32 -34.21 50.91
C ALA A 312 -1.15 -33.13 51.99
N LYS A 313 -0.03 -33.11 52.73
CA LYS A 313 0.24 -32.12 53.79
C LYS A 313 0.78 -30.80 53.23
N ILE A 314 1.62 -30.85 52.20
CA ILE A 314 2.26 -29.67 51.60
C ILE A 314 1.26 -28.87 50.75
N ALA A 315 0.29 -29.52 50.11
CA ALA A 315 -0.74 -28.86 49.29
C ALA A 315 -1.68 -27.92 50.10
N ARG A 316 -1.62 -27.96 51.44
CA ARG A 316 -2.48 -27.16 52.34
C ARG A 316 -1.75 -26.03 53.07
N GLN A 317 -0.43 -25.88 52.91
CA GLN A 317 0.30 -24.81 53.59
C GLN A 317 0.41 -23.56 52.70
N THR A 318 -0.31 -22.50 53.08
CA THR A 318 -0.05 -21.14 52.59
C THR A 318 1.21 -20.61 53.27
N LEU A 319 2.36 -20.79 52.64
CA LEU A 319 3.64 -20.26 53.14
C LEU A 319 3.65 -18.74 52.96
N ASN A 320 3.80 -18.02 54.06
CA ASN A 320 3.90 -16.55 54.06
C ASN A 320 5.38 -16.16 53.90
N PHE A 321 5.82 -15.99 52.65
CA PHE A 321 7.22 -15.80 52.28
C PHE A 321 7.88 -14.61 52.99
N ASP A 322 7.13 -13.54 53.24
CA ASP A 322 7.63 -12.34 53.90
C ASP A 322 8.03 -12.62 55.35
N THR A 323 7.25 -13.44 56.06
CA THR A 323 7.59 -13.83 57.44
C THR A 323 8.86 -14.69 57.49
N LEU A 324 9.00 -15.64 56.56
CA LEU A 324 10.20 -16.48 56.47
C LEU A 324 11.43 -15.68 56.06
N TYR A 325 11.27 -14.68 55.19
CA TYR A 325 12.36 -13.81 54.77
C TYR A 325 12.83 -12.87 55.91
N SER A 326 11.89 -12.34 56.69
CA SER A 326 12.18 -11.44 57.81
C SER A 326 12.94 -12.10 58.96
N GLN A 327 12.82 -13.42 59.12
CA GLN A 327 13.51 -14.20 60.16
C GLN A 327 14.97 -14.53 59.83
N LEU A 328 15.43 -14.22 58.61
CA LEU A 328 16.79 -14.50 58.16
C LEU A 328 17.77 -13.40 58.54
N THR A 329 19.06 -13.76 58.62
CA THR A 329 20.13 -12.77 58.84
C THR A 329 20.30 -11.85 57.62
N VAL A 330 20.80 -10.63 57.82
CA VAL A 330 21.01 -9.63 56.74
C VAL A 330 21.89 -10.19 55.61
N SER A 331 22.91 -10.99 55.93
CA SER A 331 23.77 -11.66 54.94
C SER A 331 23.00 -12.69 54.10
N GLN A 332 22.13 -13.50 54.73
CA GLN A 332 21.28 -14.47 54.03
C GLN A 332 20.23 -13.77 53.16
N GLN A 333 19.62 -12.69 53.65
CA GLN A 333 18.68 -11.85 52.90
C GLN A 333 19.32 -11.27 51.63
N GLN A 334 20.54 -10.74 51.73
CA GLN A 334 21.28 -10.19 50.59
C GLN A 334 21.70 -11.28 49.59
N SER A 335 22.12 -12.45 50.07
CA SER A 335 22.44 -13.60 49.22
C SER A 335 21.21 -14.11 48.45
N ILE A 336 20.07 -14.22 49.12
CA ILE A 336 18.80 -14.63 48.47
C ILE A 336 18.39 -13.62 47.41
N LEU A 337 18.44 -12.31 47.70
CA LEU A 337 18.12 -11.27 46.72
C LEU A 337 19.06 -11.30 45.52
N ARG A 338 20.37 -11.44 45.73
CA ARG A 338 21.34 -11.58 44.63
C ARG A 338 21.06 -12.83 43.77
N ASN A 339 20.79 -13.97 44.40
CA ASN A 339 20.43 -15.20 43.69
C ASN A 339 19.11 -15.08 42.92
N ALA A 340 18.11 -14.42 43.51
CA ALA A 340 16.82 -14.17 42.87
C ALA A 340 16.97 -13.24 41.66
N MET A 341 17.72 -12.15 41.83
CA MET A 341 18.04 -11.21 40.75
C MET A 341 18.78 -11.92 39.62
N GLN A 342 19.84 -12.67 39.93
CA GLN A 342 20.60 -13.43 38.93
C GLN A 342 19.72 -14.44 38.18
N LYS A 343 18.87 -15.19 38.88
CA LYS A 343 17.91 -16.13 38.25
C LYS A 343 16.92 -15.41 37.36
N SER A 344 16.39 -14.26 37.78
CA SER A 344 15.48 -13.45 36.98
C SER A 344 16.16 -12.96 35.71
N THR A 345 17.38 -12.43 35.81
CA THR A 345 18.14 -11.95 34.65
C THR A 345 18.43 -13.08 33.66
N VAL A 346 18.85 -14.26 34.15
CA VAL A 346 19.09 -15.42 33.29
C VAL A 346 17.81 -15.87 32.60
N ALA A 347 16.68 -15.90 33.31
CA ALA A 347 15.38 -16.26 32.72
C ALA A 347 14.93 -15.24 31.65
N THR A 348 15.07 -13.94 31.92
CA THR A 348 14.76 -12.88 30.95
C THR A 348 15.59 -13.03 29.67
N ASN A 349 16.90 -13.16 29.80
CA ASN A 349 17.80 -13.30 28.64
C ASN A 349 17.48 -14.57 27.83
N GLU A 350 17.18 -15.67 28.51
CA GLU A 350 16.80 -16.92 27.85
C GLU A 350 15.47 -16.78 27.08
N TYR A 351 14.48 -16.10 27.66
CA TYR A 351 13.20 -15.87 26.99
C TYR A 351 13.33 -14.90 25.81
N GLU A 352 14.15 -13.86 25.93
CA GLU A 352 14.46 -12.97 24.81
C GLU A 352 15.12 -13.74 23.67
N PHE A 353 16.17 -14.52 23.96
CA PHE A 353 16.87 -15.33 22.96
C PHE A 353 15.95 -16.32 22.25
N ARG A 354 15.12 -17.06 23.01
CA ARG A 354 14.15 -18.00 22.43
C ARG A 354 13.01 -17.31 21.70
N GLY A 355 12.62 -16.12 22.15
CA GLY A 355 11.67 -15.24 21.47
C GLY A 355 12.16 -14.85 20.07
N LEU A 356 13.46 -14.62 19.88
CA LEU A 356 14.04 -14.35 18.56
C LEU A 356 13.85 -15.52 17.59
N ILE A 357 14.08 -16.76 18.06
CA ILE A 357 13.91 -17.98 17.24
C ILE A 357 12.44 -18.15 16.84
N SER A 358 11.50 -17.96 17.77
CA SER A 358 10.06 -18.04 17.47
C SER A 358 9.65 -16.96 16.46
N LYS A 359 10.15 -15.73 16.64
CA LYS A 359 9.85 -14.60 15.76
C LYS A 359 10.38 -14.82 14.33
N ASP A 360 11.56 -15.40 14.18
CA ASP A 360 12.13 -15.74 12.87
C ASP A 360 11.27 -16.77 12.12
N ILE A 361 10.81 -17.82 12.82
CA ILE A 361 9.92 -18.83 12.24
C ILE A 361 8.57 -18.23 11.86
N ASP A 362 8.00 -17.38 12.71
CA ASP A 362 6.74 -16.68 12.42
C ASP A 362 6.89 -15.77 11.20
N GLN A 363 7.99 -15.03 11.12
CA GLN A 363 8.29 -14.16 9.98
C GLN A 363 8.48 -14.96 8.69
N SER A 364 9.19 -16.09 8.74
CA SER A 364 9.35 -16.99 7.61
C SER A 364 8.00 -17.56 7.17
N THR A 365 7.17 -18.01 8.10
CA THR A 365 5.81 -18.53 7.83
C THR A 365 4.92 -17.48 7.19
N ARG A 366 4.93 -16.25 7.70
CA ARG A 366 4.18 -15.13 7.12
C ARG A 366 4.67 -14.79 5.72
N THR A 367 5.97 -14.78 5.50
CA THR A 367 6.55 -14.51 4.17
C THR A 367 6.11 -15.56 3.16
N HIS A 368 6.08 -16.85 3.54
CA HIS A 368 5.57 -17.93 2.69
C HIS A 368 4.08 -17.74 2.34
N TRP A 369 3.24 -17.39 3.31
CA TRP A 369 1.83 -17.08 3.06
C TRP A 369 1.63 -15.86 2.15
N VAL A 370 2.43 -14.81 2.33
CA VAL A 370 2.37 -13.61 1.48
C VAL A 370 2.74 -13.97 0.04
N GLU A 371 3.85 -14.68 -0.18
CA GLU A 371 4.27 -15.10 -1.53
C GLU A 371 3.25 -16.06 -2.17
N TRP A 372 2.56 -16.90 -1.39
CA TRP A 372 1.45 -17.73 -1.88
C TRP A 372 0.32 -16.86 -2.46
N HIS A 373 -0.17 -15.87 -1.70
CA HIS A 373 -1.23 -14.98 -2.16
C HIS A 373 -0.79 -14.09 -3.32
N LYS A 374 0.46 -13.63 -3.30
CA LYS A 374 1.04 -12.74 -4.31
C LYS A 374 0.97 -13.31 -5.73
N LYS A 375 1.18 -14.63 -5.88
CA LYS A 375 1.06 -15.32 -7.18
C LYS A 375 -0.34 -15.17 -7.79
N PHE A 376 -1.38 -15.16 -6.95
CA PHE A 376 -2.76 -14.97 -7.39
C PHE A 376 -3.09 -13.49 -7.63
N THR A 377 -2.76 -12.62 -6.69
CA THR A 377 -3.10 -11.18 -6.76
C THR A 377 -2.45 -10.51 -7.95
N LEU A 378 -1.18 -10.80 -8.24
CA LEU A 378 -0.47 -10.21 -9.37
C LEU A 378 -1.01 -10.68 -10.73
N SER A 379 -1.44 -11.94 -10.81
CA SER A 379 -2.11 -12.49 -12.01
C SER A 379 -3.47 -11.83 -12.22
N LEU A 380 -4.30 -11.76 -11.17
CA LEU A 380 -5.62 -11.13 -11.21
C LEU A 380 -5.57 -9.62 -11.43
N ALA A 381 -4.49 -8.95 -11.02
CA ALA A 381 -4.27 -7.53 -11.27
C ALA A 381 -4.39 -7.21 -12.77
N CYS A 382 -3.91 -8.09 -13.66
CA CYS A 382 -4.07 -7.94 -15.11
C CYS A 382 -5.53 -7.72 -15.53
N LEU A 383 -6.46 -8.48 -14.94
CA LEU A 383 -7.89 -8.33 -15.20
C LEU A 383 -8.46 -7.05 -14.61
N PHE A 384 -8.11 -6.72 -13.35
CA PHE A 384 -8.59 -5.49 -12.72
C PHE A 384 -8.14 -4.24 -13.48
N PHE A 385 -6.88 -4.20 -13.91
CA PHE A 385 -6.35 -3.10 -14.69
C PHE A 385 -6.98 -3.00 -16.08
N PHE A 386 -7.31 -4.12 -16.73
CA PHE A 386 -8.09 -4.11 -17.97
C PHE A 386 -9.49 -3.48 -17.78
N PHE A 387 -10.21 -3.90 -16.73
CA PHE A 387 -11.56 -3.38 -16.42
C PHE A 387 -11.56 -1.94 -15.89
N ILE A 388 -10.41 -1.40 -15.51
CA ILE A 388 -10.26 0.02 -15.24
C ILE A 388 -9.92 0.76 -16.53
N GLY A 389 -8.94 0.26 -17.29
CA GLY A 389 -8.40 0.96 -18.44
C GLY A 389 -9.33 1.04 -19.64
N ALA A 390 -9.97 -0.08 -20.03
CA ALA A 390 -10.83 -0.10 -21.21
C ALA A 390 -12.08 0.80 -21.06
N PRO A 391 -12.84 0.76 -19.94
CA PRO A 391 -13.95 1.69 -19.71
C PRO A 391 -13.50 3.14 -19.61
N LEU A 392 -12.39 3.41 -18.92
CA LEU A 392 -11.89 4.77 -18.75
C LEU A 392 -11.43 5.38 -20.09
N GLY A 393 -10.79 4.59 -20.96
CA GLY A 393 -10.44 5.02 -22.32
C GLY A 393 -11.67 5.32 -23.17
N ALA A 394 -12.68 4.45 -23.10
CA ALA A 394 -13.97 4.64 -23.77
C ALA A 394 -14.74 5.89 -23.31
N ILE A 395 -14.59 6.28 -22.04
CA ILE A 395 -15.22 7.48 -21.47
C ILE A 395 -14.47 8.76 -21.86
N ILE A 396 -13.14 8.75 -21.77
CA ILE A 396 -12.31 9.94 -21.98
C ILE A 396 -12.35 10.40 -23.44
N ARG A 397 -12.40 9.46 -24.40
CA ARG A 397 -12.50 9.74 -25.86
C ARG A 397 -11.46 10.74 -26.40
N LYS A 398 -10.33 10.90 -25.69
CA LYS A 398 -9.16 11.63 -26.17
C LYS A 398 -8.12 10.60 -26.55
N GLY A 399 -7.72 10.57 -27.81
CA GLY A 399 -6.64 9.72 -28.25
C GLY A 399 -5.29 10.43 -28.14
N GLY A 400 -4.27 9.79 -28.70
CA GLY A 400 -2.88 10.17 -28.49
C GLY A 400 -2.27 9.57 -27.22
N LEU A 401 -0.95 9.69 -27.09
CA LEU A 401 -0.19 8.99 -26.04
C LEU A 401 -0.22 9.71 -24.68
N GLY A 402 -0.31 11.04 -24.65
CA GLY A 402 -0.04 11.82 -23.42
C GLY A 402 -1.04 11.60 -22.27
N VAL A 403 -2.32 11.90 -22.49
CA VAL A 403 -3.35 11.84 -21.43
C VAL A 403 -3.57 10.41 -20.90
N PRO A 404 -3.70 9.38 -21.76
CA PRO A 404 -3.80 7.99 -21.30
C PRO A 404 -2.62 7.54 -20.43
N VAL A 405 -1.39 7.92 -20.79
CA VAL A 405 -0.18 7.54 -20.04
C VAL A 405 -0.18 8.14 -18.65
N VAL A 406 -0.44 9.46 -18.51
CA VAL A 406 -0.45 10.13 -17.20
C VAL A 406 -1.50 9.51 -16.26
N ILE A 407 -2.69 9.23 -16.78
CA ILE A 407 -3.76 8.59 -16.01
C ILE A 407 -3.38 7.16 -15.61
N SER A 408 -2.81 6.38 -16.55
CA SER A 408 -2.35 5.01 -16.28
C SER A 408 -1.31 4.99 -15.17
N VAL A 409 -0.28 5.84 -15.29
CA VAL A 409 0.83 5.94 -14.32
C VAL A 409 0.29 6.35 -12.95
N THR A 410 -0.63 7.33 -12.89
CA THR A 410 -1.24 7.76 -11.62
C THR A 410 -1.99 6.61 -10.94
N ILE A 411 -2.87 5.91 -11.67
CA ILE A 411 -3.63 4.78 -11.12
C ILE A 411 -2.67 3.66 -10.67
N PHE A 412 -1.62 3.39 -11.46
CA PHE A 412 -0.64 2.37 -11.13
C PHE A 412 0.19 2.74 -9.89
N ILE A 413 0.59 4.00 -9.72
CA ILE A 413 1.28 4.48 -8.51
C ILE A 413 0.40 4.27 -7.28
N PHE A 414 -0.89 4.63 -7.34
CA PHE A 414 -1.82 4.38 -6.23
C PHE A 414 -1.93 2.89 -5.90
N TYR A 415 -2.08 2.04 -6.91
CA TYR A 415 -2.06 0.59 -6.72
C TYR A 415 -0.76 0.12 -6.07
N TYR A 416 0.39 0.54 -6.60
CA TYR A 416 1.71 0.10 -6.14
C TYR A 416 1.95 0.50 -4.67
N ILE A 417 1.60 1.73 -4.29
CA ILE A 417 1.72 2.20 -2.90
C ILE A 417 0.87 1.34 -1.97
N ILE A 418 -0.40 1.09 -2.32
CA ILE A 418 -1.31 0.29 -1.49
C ILE A 418 -0.81 -1.16 -1.40
N ASN A 419 -0.36 -1.73 -2.53
CA ASN A 419 0.14 -3.10 -2.60
C ASN A 419 1.41 -3.29 -1.75
N VAL A 420 2.42 -2.44 -1.94
CA VAL A 420 3.68 -2.52 -1.18
C VAL A 420 3.45 -2.26 0.31
N SER A 421 2.56 -1.32 0.65
CA SER A 421 2.19 -1.08 2.05
C SER A 421 1.51 -2.31 2.67
N GLY A 422 0.53 -2.89 1.98
CA GLY A 422 -0.16 -4.10 2.42
C GLY A 422 0.78 -5.31 2.56
N GLU A 423 1.66 -5.53 1.58
CA GLU A 423 2.70 -6.57 1.61
C GLU A 423 3.64 -6.40 2.81
N LYS A 424 4.10 -5.16 3.08
CA LYS A 424 4.98 -4.87 4.20
C LYS A 424 4.28 -5.08 5.55
N MET A 425 3.04 -4.62 5.70
CA MET A 425 2.26 -4.82 6.93
C MET A 425 1.97 -6.30 7.19
N ALA A 426 1.69 -7.08 6.14
CA ALA A 426 1.53 -8.54 6.24
C ALA A 426 2.83 -9.25 6.66
N LYS A 427 3.97 -8.89 6.05
CA LYS A 427 5.29 -9.47 6.37
C LYS A 427 5.75 -9.13 7.79
N SER A 428 5.47 -7.91 8.26
CA SER A 428 5.80 -7.45 9.63
C SER A 428 4.93 -8.08 10.72
N GLY A 429 3.81 -8.70 10.34
CA GLY A 429 2.89 -9.36 11.26
C GLY A 429 1.83 -8.45 11.88
N GLU A 430 1.79 -7.16 11.51
CA GLU A 430 0.72 -6.24 11.91
C GLU A 430 -0.64 -6.66 11.34
N TRP A 431 -0.65 -7.09 10.07
CA TRP A 431 -1.87 -7.54 9.38
C TRP A 431 -1.82 -9.03 9.05
N VAL A 432 -2.99 -9.63 8.85
CA VAL A 432 -3.10 -11.03 8.40
C VAL A 432 -2.63 -11.14 6.94
N PRO A 433 -1.83 -12.16 6.55
CA PRO A 433 -1.24 -12.26 5.21
C PRO A 433 -2.23 -12.14 4.05
N TRP A 434 -3.38 -12.81 4.14
CA TRP A 434 -4.40 -12.75 3.08
C TRP A 434 -4.98 -11.34 2.93
N PHE A 435 -5.18 -10.60 4.02
CA PHE A 435 -5.78 -9.26 3.96
C PHE A 435 -4.79 -8.25 3.39
N GLY A 436 -3.53 -8.29 3.83
CA GLY A 436 -2.50 -7.36 3.35
C GLY A 436 -2.24 -7.48 1.85
N GLU A 437 -2.17 -8.69 1.31
CA GLU A 437 -1.88 -8.91 -0.11
C GLU A 437 -3.10 -8.63 -1.01
N TRP A 438 -4.33 -8.91 -0.54
CA TRP A 438 -5.55 -8.68 -1.32
C TRP A 438 -6.07 -7.24 -1.23
N LEU A 439 -5.54 -6.42 -0.32
CA LEU A 439 -5.98 -5.04 -0.08
C LEU A 439 -6.09 -4.22 -1.37
N SER A 440 -5.05 -4.25 -2.19
CA SER A 440 -4.98 -3.51 -3.46
C SER A 440 -6.08 -3.96 -4.43
N SER A 441 -6.30 -5.27 -4.52
CA SER A 441 -7.33 -5.90 -5.36
C SER A 441 -8.75 -5.58 -4.87
N MET A 442 -8.96 -5.56 -3.54
CA MET A 442 -10.24 -5.20 -2.92
C MET A 442 -10.62 -3.74 -3.17
N VAL A 443 -9.64 -2.85 -3.35
CA VAL A 443 -9.87 -1.45 -3.74
C VAL A 443 -10.13 -1.32 -5.24
N LEU A 444 -9.34 -1.98 -6.08
CA LEU A 444 -9.46 -1.87 -7.54
C LEU A 444 -10.71 -2.53 -8.11
N CYS A 445 -11.15 -3.66 -7.56
CA CYS A 445 -12.28 -4.43 -8.09
C CYS A 445 -13.60 -3.61 -8.10
N PRO A 446 -14.03 -2.96 -7.01
CA PRO A 446 -15.20 -2.08 -7.02
C PRO A 446 -15.07 -0.91 -8.01
N ILE A 447 -13.87 -0.34 -8.14
CA ILE A 447 -13.60 0.77 -9.07
C ILE A 447 -13.75 0.29 -10.52
N GLY A 448 -13.16 -0.86 -10.87
CA GLY A 448 -13.30 -1.46 -12.20
C GLY A 448 -14.74 -1.78 -12.55
N ILE A 449 -15.50 -2.37 -11.62
CA ILE A 449 -16.94 -2.65 -11.79
C ILE A 449 -17.72 -1.35 -12.02
N PHE A 450 -17.48 -0.34 -11.18
CA PHE A 450 -18.15 0.97 -11.27
C PHE A 450 -17.87 1.68 -12.60
N LEU A 451 -16.61 1.73 -13.03
CA LEU A 451 -16.20 2.35 -14.30
C LEU A 451 -16.78 1.59 -15.49
N THR A 452 -16.76 0.26 -15.46
CA THR A 452 -17.37 -0.58 -16.51
C THR A 452 -18.87 -0.31 -16.64
N TYR A 453 -19.59 -0.25 -15.51
CA TYR A 453 -21.01 0.05 -15.49
C TYR A 453 -21.31 1.45 -16.05
N LYS A 454 -20.54 2.46 -15.63
CA LYS A 454 -20.70 3.84 -16.11
C LYS A 454 -20.42 3.99 -17.59
N ALA A 455 -19.35 3.37 -18.11
CA ALA A 455 -18.99 3.42 -19.52
C ALA A 455 -20.05 2.75 -20.41
N ASN A 456 -20.70 1.69 -19.90
CA ASN A 456 -21.79 1.05 -20.62
C ASN A 456 -23.02 1.97 -20.74
N LYS A 457 -23.29 2.80 -19.72
CA LYS A 457 -24.42 3.75 -19.69
C LYS A 457 -24.14 5.12 -20.33
N ASP A 458 -23.02 5.29 -21.04
CA ASP A 458 -22.58 6.56 -21.66
C ASP A 458 -22.64 7.78 -20.73
N SER A 459 -22.54 7.55 -19.42
CA SER A 459 -22.58 8.63 -18.45
C SER A 459 -21.21 9.28 -18.39
N ALA A 460 -21.12 10.58 -18.63
CA ALA A 460 -19.88 11.34 -18.46
C ALA A 460 -19.39 11.21 -17.00
N VAL A 461 -18.35 10.40 -16.77
CA VAL A 461 -17.81 10.10 -15.43
C VAL A 461 -17.06 11.29 -14.84
N PHE A 462 -16.67 12.27 -15.66
CA PHE A 462 -15.96 13.48 -15.22
C PHE A 462 -16.79 14.75 -15.44
N ASN A 463 -18.08 14.74 -15.13
CA ASN A 463 -18.73 16.01 -14.80
C ASN A 463 -18.30 16.38 -13.38
N ILE A 464 -17.14 17.04 -13.26
CA ILE A 464 -16.56 17.50 -11.98
C ILE A 464 -17.60 18.29 -11.20
N GLU A 465 -18.47 19.04 -11.88
CA GLU A 465 -19.57 19.77 -11.26
C GLU A 465 -20.61 18.85 -10.64
N ALA A 466 -20.91 17.68 -11.23
CA ALA A 466 -21.83 16.71 -10.64
C ALA A 466 -21.27 16.11 -9.34
N TYR A 467 -19.97 15.79 -9.28
CA TYR A 467 -19.33 15.31 -8.05
C TYR A 467 -19.19 16.41 -7.00
N ILE A 468 -18.79 17.61 -7.41
CA ILE A 468 -18.80 18.80 -6.54
C ILE A 468 -20.21 19.03 -6.00
N ASN A 469 -21.25 18.89 -6.81
CA ASN A 469 -22.64 19.06 -6.36
C ASN A 469 -23.08 17.94 -5.40
N VAL A 470 -22.63 16.70 -5.58
CA VAL A 470 -22.85 15.61 -4.63
C VAL A 470 -22.11 15.89 -3.31
N ILE A 471 -20.85 16.30 -3.35
CA ILE A 471 -20.06 16.66 -2.16
C ILE A 471 -20.67 17.89 -1.48
N ARG A 472 -21.08 18.92 -2.22
CA ARG A 472 -21.80 20.09 -1.71
C ARG A 472 -23.13 19.67 -1.08
N LYS A 473 -23.87 18.72 -1.65
CA LYS A 473 -25.11 18.20 -1.07
C LYS A 473 -24.86 17.41 0.22
N ILE A 474 -23.78 16.63 0.28
CA ILE A 474 -23.35 15.87 1.47
C ILE A 474 -22.88 16.80 2.60
N LEU A 475 -22.00 17.76 2.29
CA LEU A 475 -21.45 18.74 3.23
C LEU A 475 -22.43 19.88 3.57
N GLY A 476 -23.53 19.98 2.84
CA GLY A 476 -24.44 21.10 2.93
C GLY A 476 -23.75 22.42 2.58
N LEU A 477 -23.25 22.53 1.36
CA LEU A 477 -22.76 23.77 0.76
C LEU A 477 -23.79 24.27 -0.27
N ARG A 478 -23.80 25.57 -0.55
CA ARG A 478 -24.78 26.20 -1.46
C ARG A 478 -24.59 25.72 -2.89
N ILE A 479 -25.69 25.44 -3.57
CA ILE A 479 -25.72 25.21 -5.02
C ILE A 479 -26.06 26.57 -5.63
N SER A 480 -25.22 27.08 -6.53
CA SER A 480 -25.49 28.34 -7.25
C SER A 480 -26.43 28.07 -8.40
N ARG A 481 -27.43 28.93 -8.59
CA ARG A 481 -28.24 28.94 -9.81
C ARG A 481 -27.46 29.68 -10.91
N HIS A 482 -27.60 29.22 -12.15
CA HIS A 482 -27.07 29.90 -13.32
C HIS A 482 -28.15 29.96 -14.40
N ILE A 483 -28.76 31.14 -14.56
CA ILE A 483 -29.70 31.49 -15.60
C ILE A 483 -28.96 32.41 -16.56
N ALA A 484 -28.71 31.91 -17.77
CA ALA A 484 -28.16 32.70 -18.86
C ALA A 484 -29.27 33.50 -19.55
N ARG A 485 -28.91 34.66 -20.11
CA ARG A 485 -29.81 35.44 -20.96
C ARG A 485 -30.13 34.61 -22.21
N LYS A 486 -31.42 34.41 -22.50
CA LYS A 486 -31.85 33.71 -23.71
C LYS A 486 -31.68 34.64 -24.92
N GLU A 487 -31.20 34.10 -26.02
CA GLU A 487 -31.02 34.84 -27.28
C GLU A 487 -32.35 35.13 -27.98
N VAL A 488 -33.39 34.30 -27.73
CA VAL A 488 -34.74 34.44 -28.29
C VAL A 488 -35.78 34.29 -27.18
N ILE A 489 -36.69 35.26 -27.08
CA ILE A 489 -37.80 35.31 -26.12
C ILE A 489 -39.10 35.34 -26.94
N ILE A 490 -39.98 34.36 -26.73
CA ILE A 490 -41.22 34.18 -27.51
C ILE A 490 -42.37 35.03 -26.93
N HIS A 491 -42.45 35.12 -25.60
CA HIS A 491 -43.44 35.93 -24.88
C HIS A 491 -42.75 36.62 -23.70
N ASP A 492 -42.97 37.93 -23.58
CA ASP A 492 -42.50 38.69 -22.41
C ASP A 492 -43.35 38.33 -21.18
N PRO A 493 -42.76 38.32 -19.96
CA PRO A 493 -43.49 38.03 -18.73
C PRO A 493 -44.59 39.07 -18.47
N ASP A 494 -45.76 38.64 -17.98
CA ASP A 494 -46.78 39.54 -17.42
C ASP A 494 -46.29 40.10 -16.08
N TYR A 495 -45.61 41.24 -16.14
CA TYR A 495 -44.95 41.84 -14.99
C TYR A 495 -45.90 42.22 -13.84
N PRO A 496 -47.09 42.82 -14.06
CA PRO A 496 -48.06 43.10 -13.00
C PRO A 496 -48.53 41.86 -12.22
N VAL A 497 -48.84 40.78 -12.94
CA VAL A 497 -49.27 39.52 -12.32
C VAL A 497 -48.12 38.88 -11.55
N VAL A 498 -46.95 38.79 -12.17
CA VAL A 498 -45.75 38.20 -11.55
C VAL A 498 -45.33 38.96 -10.30
N LYS A 499 -45.40 40.29 -10.29
CA LYS A 499 -45.12 41.11 -9.10
C LYS A 499 -46.02 40.73 -7.93
N THR A 500 -47.32 40.62 -8.19
CA THR A 500 -48.33 40.29 -7.17
C THR A 500 -48.10 38.89 -6.61
N GLU A 501 -47.86 37.90 -7.49
CA GLU A 501 -47.56 36.52 -7.09
C GLU A 501 -46.24 36.39 -6.33
N LEU A 502 -45.22 37.17 -6.71
CA LEU A 502 -43.90 37.15 -6.10
C LEU A 502 -43.90 37.79 -4.70
N MET A 503 -44.69 38.86 -4.48
CA MET A 503 -44.93 39.42 -3.16
C MET A 503 -45.73 38.46 -2.27
N ALA A 504 -46.80 37.85 -2.81
CA ALA A 504 -47.58 36.83 -2.10
C ALA A 504 -46.69 35.65 -1.68
N LEU A 505 -45.86 35.14 -2.60
CA LEU A 505 -44.89 34.08 -2.32
C LEU A 505 -43.91 34.48 -1.21
N SER A 506 -43.41 35.72 -1.22
CA SER A 506 -42.52 36.20 -0.16
C SER A 506 -43.21 36.28 1.20
N GLN A 507 -44.51 36.56 1.26
CA GLN A 507 -45.29 36.54 2.51
C GLN A 507 -45.56 35.10 2.96
N GLU A 508 -45.92 34.20 2.05
CA GLU A 508 -46.12 32.77 2.34
C GLU A 508 -44.84 32.12 2.93
N TRP A 509 -43.66 32.43 2.38
CA TRP A 509 -42.38 31.97 2.95
C TRP A 509 -42.10 32.51 4.35
N GLN A 510 -42.51 33.74 4.66
CA GLN A 510 -42.36 34.32 6.00
C GLN A 510 -43.31 33.66 7.01
N ALA A 511 -44.56 33.43 6.62
CA ALA A 511 -45.53 32.72 7.45
C ALA A 511 -45.04 31.29 7.77
N TYR A 512 -44.50 30.59 6.76
CA TYR A 512 -43.89 29.27 6.94
C TYR A 512 -42.69 29.32 7.90
N ALA A 513 -41.79 30.30 7.77
CA ALA A 513 -40.62 30.43 8.65
C ALA A 513 -41.00 30.62 10.13
N GLN A 514 -42.08 31.35 10.40
CA GLN A 514 -42.61 31.58 11.74
C GLN A 514 -43.29 30.31 12.30
N LYS A 515 -44.16 29.67 11.51
CA LYS A 515 -44.87 28.43 11.86
C LYS A 515 -43.89 27.28 12.18
N SER A 516 -42.88 27.09 11.33
CA SER A 516 -41.96 25.95 11.39
C SER A 516 -40.78 26.14 12.34
N ARG A 517 -40.71 27.25 13.09
CA ARG A 517 -39.67 27.57 14.10
C ARG A 517 -38.24 27.18 13.66
N LEU A 518 -37.84 27.55 12.45
CA LEU A 518 -36.62 27.08 11.77
C LEU A 518 -35.30 27.42 12.50
N ARG A 519 -35.32 28.34 13.46
CA ARG A 519 -34.16 28.73 14.28
C ARG A 519 -33.83 27.73 15.39
N LEU A 520 -34.82 26.99 15.89
CA LEU A 520 -34.65 26.08 17.03
C LEU A 520 -34.10 24.72 16.58
N PRO A 521 -33.28 24.06 17.41
CA PRO A 521 -32.84 22.70 17.13
C PRO A 521 -34.04 21.74 17.05
N PRO A 522 -34.09 20.84 16.05
CA PRO A 522 -35.16 19.85 15.94
C PRO A 522 -35.05 18.77 17.03
N ASN A 523 -36.16 18.08 17.31
CA ASN A 523 -36.17 16.93 18.22
C ASN A 523 -35.54 15.70 17.52
N TYR A 524 -34.55 15.08 18.16
CA TYR A 524 -33.81 13.93 17.61
C TYR A 524 -34.72 12.74 17.27
N LEU A 525 -35.59 12.33 18.21
CA LEU A 525 -36.49 11.18 18.00
C LEU A 525 -37.49 11.43 16.87
N HIS A 526 -37.94 12.67 16.73
CA HIS A 526 -38.90 13.05 15.70
C HIS A 526 -38.28 13.03 14.29
N ILE A 527 -36.97 13.29 14.15
CA ILE A 527 -36.29 13.25 12.84
C ILE A 527 -36.11 11.83 12.32
N PHE A 528 -35.75 10.89 13.21
CA PHE A 528 -35.34 9.55 12.79
C PHE A 528 -36.49 8.52 12.82
N PHE A 529 -37.50 8.73 13.68
CA PHE A 529 -38.58 7.75 13.92
C PHE A 529 -39.97 8.21 13.47
N HIS A 530 -40.12 9.42 12.92
CA HIS A 530 -41.40 9.87 12.34
C HIS A 530 -41.23 10.23 10.86
N ASN A 531 -42.16 9.78 10.02
CA ASN A 531 -42.19 10.13 8.61
C ASN A 531 -43.17 11.28 8.37
N ILE A 532 -42.67 12.50 8.32
CA ILE A 532 -43.49 13.69 8.01
C ILE A 532 -42.95 14.33 6.73
N ASP A 533 -43.74 14.29 5.67
CA ASP A 533 -43.48 15.03 4.45
C ASP A 533 -43.98 16.47 4.60
N ASP A 534 -43.06 17.43 4.50
CA ASP A 534 -43.38 18.86 4.57
C ASP A 534 -43.87 19.34 3.20
N HIS A 535 -45.16 19.08 2.94
CA HIS A 535 -45.81 19.45 1.68
C HIS A 535 -45.89 20.97 1.46
N GLU A 536 -45.84 21.78 2.52
CA GLU A 536 -45.85 23.24 2.42
C GLU A 536 -44.59 23.74 1.72
N VAL A 537 -43.39 23.32 2.14
CA VAL A 537 -42.12 23.72 1.47
C VAL A 537 -42.06 23.25 0.03
N ILE A 538 -42.58 22.06 -0.27
CA ILE A 538 -42.63 21.52 -1.63
C ILE A 538 -43.49 22.42 -2.52
N SER A 539 -44.67 22.83 -2.02
CA SER A 539 -45.58 23.70 -2.75
C SER A 539 -44.99 25.09 -2.99
N LEU A 540 -44.38 25.70 -1.96
CA LEU A 540 -43.73 27.01 -2.04
C LEU A 540 -42.53 27.01 -2.98
N SER A 541 -41.70 25.96 -2.91
CA SER A 541 -40.58 25.79 -3.84
C SER A 541 -41.07 25.64 -5.28
N ARG A 542 -42.17 24.92 -5.52
CA ARG A 542 -42.73 24.75 -6.87
C ARG A 542 -43.27 26.07 -7.43
N LYS A 543 -44.01 26.84 -6.61
CA LYS A 543 -44.46 28.20 -6.98
C LYS A 543 -43.27 29.10 -7.32
N MET A 544 -42.21 29.06 -6.51
CA MET A 544 -40.99 29.83 -6.75
C MET A 544 -40.32 29.47 -8.08
N GLU A 545 -40.12 28.19 -8.37
CA GLU A 545 -39.50 27.74 -9.64
C GLU A 545 -40.35 28.11 -10.86
N ASN A 546 -41.68 28.04 -10.75
CA ASN A 546 -42.59 28.49 -11.81
C ASN A 546 -42.41 29.98 -12.10
N LEU A 547 -42.39 30.83 -11.07
CA LEU A 547 -42.16 32.27 -11.22
C LEU A 547 -40.78 32.59 -11.79
N ILE A 548 -39.75 31.87 -11.36
CA ILE A 548 -38.39 32.02 -11.91
C ILE A 548 -38.36 31.62 -13.38
N THR A 549 -39.09 30.56 -13.76
CA THR A 549 -39.19 30.12 -15.16
C THR A 549 -39.83 31.19 -16.03
N ILE A 550 -40.89 31.82 -15.54
CA ILE A 550 -41.56 32.95 -16.20
C ILE A 550 -40.59 34.15 -16.31
N LEU A 551 -39.97 34.56 -15.21
CA LEU A 551 -39.02 35.69 -15.17
C LEU A 551 -37.71 35.43 -15.92
N SER A 552 -37.35 34.17 -16.21
CA SER A 552 -36.18 33.83 -17.03
C SER A 552 -36.31 34.31 -18.49
N ASN A 553 -37.55 34.63 -18.91
CA ASN A 553 -37.86 35.25 -20.18
C ASN A 553 -37.82 36.80 -20.12
N SER A 554 -37.36 37.40 -19.02
CA SER A 554 -37.22 38.86 -18.94
C SER A 554 -36.00 39.35 -19.74
N ARG A 555 -36.14 40.52 -20.38
CA ARG A 555 -35.08 41.20 -21.12
C ARG A 555 -34.15 42.02 -20.23
N ASP A 556 -34.55 42.33 -18.99
CA ASP A 556 -33.77 43.16 -18.07
C ASP A 556 -32.65 42.34 -17.38
N ALA A 557 -31.41 42.77 -17.59
CA ALA A 557 -30.23 42.16 -16.98
C ALA A 557 -30.24 42.22 -15.44
N ALA A 558 -30.84 43.26 -14.84
CA ALA A 558 -30.96 43.39 -13.39
C ALA A 558 -31.92 42.36 -12.78
N ILE A 559 -33.00 42.03 -13.50
CA ILE A 559 -33.92 40.96 -13.10
C ILE A 559 -33.21 39.60 -13.20
N LEU A 560 -32.52 39.33 -14.31
CA LEU A 560 -31.76 38.08 -14.50
C LEU A 560 -30.65 37.89 -13.45
N ASP A 561 -29.91 38.96 -13.09
CA ASP A 561 -28.90 38.91 -12.03
C ASP A 561 -29.53 38.67 -10.64
N ALA A 562 -30.69 39.28 -10.36
CA ALA A 562 -31.44 39.01 -9.13
C ALA A 562 -31.96 37.56 -9.06
N LEU A 563 -32.40 36.97 -10.17
CA LEU A 563 -32.81 35.57 -10.24
C LEU A 563 -31.64 34.60 -9.98
N ASN A 564 -30.43 34.93 -10.44
CA ASN A 564 -29.22 34.15 -10.16
C ASN A 564 -28.85 34.15 -8.66
N LYS A 565 -29.25 35.21 -7.94
CA LYS A 565 -29.03 35.34 -6.49
C LYS A 565 -30.15 34.70 -5.66
N LEU A 566 -31.23 34.21 -6.25
CA LEU A 566 -32.25 33.43 -5.54
C LEU A 566 -31.74 32.00 -5.24
N PRO A 567 -31.89 31.51 -4.00
CA PRO A 567 -31.41 30.19 -3.61
C PRO A 567 -32.25 29.06 -4.23
N ILE A 568 -31.61 27.92 -4.52
CA ILE A 568 -32.31 26.67 -4.82
C ILE A 568 -32.65 25.99 -3.50
N VAL A 569 -33.93 25.95 -3.16
CA VAL A 569 -34.39 25.40 -1.87
C VAL A 569 -34.43 23.88 -1.92
N SER A 570 -33.73 23.23 -1.00
CA SER A 570 -33.77 21.78 -0.84
C SER A 570 -35.01 21.35 -0.03
N THR A 571 -36.04 20.82 -0.70
CA THR A 571 -37.37 20.53 -0.13
C THR A 571 -37.44 19.45 0.95
N HIS A 572 -36.45 18.54 1.02
CA HIS A 572 -36.47 17.40 1.96
C HIS A 572 -35.27 17.36 2.91
N ALA A 573 -34.25 18.20 2.69
CA ALA A 573 -32.99 18.12 3.43
C ALA A 573 -33.07 18.68 4.86
N HIS A 574 -34.12 19.46 5.17
CA HIS A 574 -34.37 20.04 6.49
C HIS A 574 -35.26 19.17 7.39
N THR A 575 -35.87 18.11 6.87
CA THR A 575 -36.75 17.21 7.62
C THR A 575 -36.16 15.83 7.85
N ARG A 576 -35.43 15.26 6.87
CA ARG A 576 -34.91 13.88 6.97
C ARG A 576 -33.52 13.68 6.33
N PRO A 577 -32.74 12.68 6.80
CA PRO A 577 -31.43 12.38 6.22
C PRO A 577 -31.55 11.68 4.85
N PHE A 578 -32.44 10.68 4.72
CA PHE A 578 -32.72 9.92 3.49
C PHE A 578 -34.22 9.80 3.23
N HIS A 579 -34.62 9.50 1.98
CA HIS A 579 -36.02 9.29 1.61
C HIS A 579 -36.60 7.97 2.13
N ASN A 580 -35.75 6.97 2.34
CA ASN A 580 -36.18 5.66 2.81
C ASN A 580 -36.20 5.63 4.35
N TYR A 581 -37.40 5.48 4.92
CA TYR A 581 -37.64 5.47 6.36
C TYR A 581 -36.81 4.42 7.11
N LYS A 582 -36.63 3.22 6.55
CA LYS A 582 -35.87 2.14 7.21
C LYS A 582 -34.40 2.53 7.45
N TRP A 583 -33.79 3.23 6.49
CA TRP A 583 -32.42 3.72 6.63
C TRP A 583 -32.31 4.83 7.67
N ASN A 584 -33.31 5.71 7.77
CA ASN A 584 -33.33 6.75 8.81
C ASN A 584 -33.40 6.13 10.21
N MET A 585 -34.23 5.10 10.40
CA MET A 585 -34.35 4.39 11.68
C MET A 585 -33.03 3.72 12.08
N VAL A 586 -32.37 3.02 11.15
CA VAL A 586 -31.06 2.37 11.39
C VAL A 586 -30.00 3.40 11.76
N LEU A 587 -29.95 4.53 11.06
CA LEU A 587 -28.99 5.60 11.35
C LEU A 587 -29.26 6.30 12.70
N GLY A 588 -30.52 6.40 13.10
CA GLY A 588 -30.91 6.93 14.41
C GLY A 588 -30.45 6.05 15.57
N ILE A 589 -30.38 4.73 15.36
CA ILE A 589 -29.89 3.74 16.34
C ILE A 589 -28.36 3.76 16.45
N ILE A 590 -27.65 3.94 15.32
CA ILE A 590 -26.18 4.02 15.30
C ILE A 590 -25.72 5.41 15.76
N PHE A 591 -25.55 5.58 17.07
CA PHE A 591 -25.35 6.87 17.74
C PHE A 591 -24.28 7.80 17.13
N PRO A 592 -23.05 7.34 16.76
CA PRO A 592 -22.03 8.23 16.18
C PRO A 592 -22.44 8.79 14.81
N VAL A 593 -23.13 7.97 14.02
CA VAL A 593 -23.58 8.34 12.67
C VAL A 593 -24.87 9.18 12.74
N GLY A 594 -25.78 8.84 13.65
CA GLY A 594 -27.03 9.59 13.88
C GLY A 594 -26.78 11.04 14.30
N ILE A 595 -25.83 11.29 15.21
CA ILE A 595 -25.43 12.65 15.63
C ILE A 595 -24.90 13.49 14.46
N PHE A 596 -24.11 12.90 13.56
CA PHE A 596 -23.60 13.60 12.38
C PHE A 596 -24.75 14.10 11.49
N PHE A 597 -25.73 13.25 11.20
CA PHE A 597 -26.91 13.62 10.41
C PHE A 597 -27.85 14.60 11.15
N TYR A 598 -27.90 14.53 12.49
CA TYR A 598 -28.65 15.50 13.30
C TYR A 598 -28.10 16.93 13.14
N PHE A 599 -26.78 17.12 13.33
CA PHE A 599 -26.14 18.42 13.12
C PHE A 599 -26.26 18.89 11.66
N ARG A 600 -26.22 17.95 10.70
CA ARG A 600 -26.47 18.26 9.28
C ARG A 600 -27.86 18.88 9.08
N ILE A 601 -28.89 18.25 9.63
CA ILE A 601 -30.29 18.71 9.48
C ILE A 601 -30.50 20.05 10.16
N TRP A 602 -29.95 20.24 11.37
CA TRP A 602 -30.03 21.53 12.05
C TRP A 602 -29.37 22.65 11.23
N ARG A 603 -28.21 22.38 10.63
CA ARG A 603 -27.54 23.31 9.71
C ARG A 603 -28.38 23.62 8.46
N TYR A 604 -29.12 22.65 7.93
CA TYR A 604 -30.06 22.87 6.82
C TYR A 604 -31.28 23.71 7.24
N ARG A 605 -31.82 23.56 8.44
CA ARG A 605 -32.92 24.41 8.95
C ARG A 605 -32.48 25.87 9.11
N LEU A 606 -31.29 26.10 9.68
CA LEU A 606 -30.70 27.44 9.78
C LEU A 606 -30.40 28.04 8.39
N ARG A 607 -29.98 27.20 7.43
CA ARG A 607 -29.82 27.64 6.04
C ARG A 607 -31.14 28.04 5.41
N LEU A 608 -32.17 27.20 5.52
CA LEU A 608 -33.49 27.49 4.97
C LEU A 608 -34.03 28.82 5.50
N TYR A 609 -33.82 29.11 6.78
CA TYR A 609 -34.14 30.41 7.37
C TYR A 609 -33.40 31.58 6.70
N LYS A 610 -32.09 31.46 6.47
CA LYS A 610 -31.30 32.48 5.73
C LYS A 610 -31.75 32.61 4.28
N ASP A 611 -32.08 31.50 3.63
CA ASP A 611 -32.53 31.46 2.24
C ASP A 611 -33.90 32.13 2.10
N ILE A 612 -34.81 31.99 3.07
CA ILE A 612 -36.09 32.71 3.13
C ILE A 612 -35.88 34.24 3.24
N GLN A 613 -34.90 34.69 4.01
CA GLN A 613 -34.56 36.12 4.07
C GLN A 613 -33.99 36.63 2.74
N GLN A 614 -33.23 35.79 2.04
CA GLN A 614 -32.68 36.08 0.73
C GLN A 614 -33.79 36.16 -0.33
N ILE A 615 -34.76 35.24 -0.29
CA ILE A 615 -35.98 35.28 -1.13
C ILE A 615 -36.72 36.60 -0.89
N LYS A 616 -36.99 36.98 0.36
CA LYS A 616 -37.64 38.27 0.68
C LYS A 616 -36.91 39.46 0.06
N LYS A 617 -35.59 39.53 0.23
CA LYS A 617 -34.76 40.64 -0.26
C LYS A 617 -34.81 40.76 -1.79
N TYR A 618 -34.57 39.66 -2.51
CA TYR A 618 -34.52 39.69 -3.97
C TYR A 618 -35.91 39.73 -4.60
N SER A 619 -36.94 39.18 -3.94
CA SER A 619 -38.31 39.35 -4.38
C SER A 619 -38.76 40.81 -4.30
N ALA A 620 -38.44 41.52 -3.21
CA ALA A 620 -38.73 42.95 -3.10
C ALA A 620 -37.96 43.77 -4.16
N PHE A 621 -36.69 43.46 -4.40
CA PHE A 621 -35.88 44.11 -5.43
C PHE A 621 -36.45 43.91 -6.84
N ILE A 622 -36.87 42.69 -7.17
CA ILE A 622 -37.48 42.39 -8.48
C ILE A 622 -38.82 43.14 -8.61
N ALA A 623 -39.62 43.21 -7.56
CA ALA A 623 -40.90 43.93 -7.58
C ALA A 623 -40.72 45.44 -7.78
N GLU A 624 -39.74 46.07 -7.11
CA GLU A 624 -39.40 47.49 -7.29
C GLU A 624 -38.83 47.75 -8.70
N ARG A 625 -38.05 46.80 -9.23
CA ARG A 625 -37.51 46.91 -10.59
C ARG A 625 -38.61 46.81 -11.64
N ILE A 626 -39.60 45.96 -11.42
CA ILE A 626 -40.80 45.83 -12.26
C ILE A 626 -41.61 47.14 -12.28
N GLU A 627 -41.81 47.78 -11.12
CA GLU A 627 -42.51 49.09 -11.04
C GLU A 627 -41.82 50.14 -11.90
N LYS A 628 -40.49 50.24 -11.79
CA LYS A 628 -39.70 51.20 -12.60
C LYS A 628 -39.77 50.91 -14.10
N ILE A 629 -39.93 49.65 -14.51
CA ILE A 629 -40.10 49.31 -15.94
C ILE A 629 -41.49 49.73 -16.42
N SER A 630 -42.54 49.49 -15.62
CA SER A 630 -43.91 49.88 -15.95
C SER A 630 -44.20 51.38 -15.88
N GLU A 631 -43.31 52.19 -15.29
CA GLU A 631 -43.39 53.66 -15.30
C GLU A 631 -42.70 54.30 -16.52
N ILE A 632 -41.86 53.53 -17.23
CA ILE A 632 -41.06 53.99 -18.38
C ILE A 632 -41.72 53.58 -19.71
N GLU A 633 -42.54 52.52 -19.70
CA GLU A 633 -43.46 52.12 -20.78
C GLU A 633 -44.81 52.84 -20.66
#